data_AF-A0A284RD91-F1
#
_entry.id   AF-A0A284RD91-F1
#
_cell.length_a   1.000
_cell.length_b   1.000
_cell.length_c   1.000
_cell.angle_alpha   90.00
_cell.angle_beta   90.00
_cell.angle_gamma   90.00
#
_symmetry.space_group_name_H-M   'P 1'
#
loop_
_entity.id
_entity.type
_entity.pdbx_description
1 polymer ?
#
loop_
_entity_poly.entity_id
_entity_poly.type
_entity_poly.pdbx_seq_one_letter_code
_entity_poly.pdbx_strand_id
1 'polypeptide(L)'
;MLRLSKGVSRPICVRSFATVTEPPVRRYGGLKDQDRIFTNAYCRHDHGLKGAQSRGDWHRTKDIILKGDSWIIQTIKDSGLRGRGGAGFPSGLKWSFMNKPGWEKDPRPRYLVVNADEGEPGTCKDREILRGDPHKLVEGCLVAGRGMNATAAYIYIRGEFFQEASHLQQAINEAYAAGLLGKDACGSGYAFDVYLHRGAGAYICGEETALIESLEGKQGKPRLKPPFPADVGLFGCPTTVANVETVAVAPTICRRGGAWFAGFGRERNQGTKLFCVSGHVNNPCVVEEEMSIPLRELVERHCGGVRGGWDNLLGIIPGGCSVPVLPIDKCGEVLMDYDSLKDAQSGLGTGAVIVMDKSTDIVAAIARFSQFYKHESCGQCTPCREGTTWMMNMMERMVEGRGHVREIDMLLELTKQVEGRTICALGDAAAWPIQGLMRHFRPEVEERITRFREERGAVAFGGGSLLNLLQLAWAPTSHGDSDPHQVDEQANAVIAPPPPRVDIGSIARRLTPDKPEAILQFFEKHVADWAASKRVADRLVLFGVPQEHIPTVLLVFTQAVTSKKLSTHNGYIDYSLERFGRMSPDDDERQYFDMVYSTVLYTWVSDPANQAFLESQGIPTRVIQGMRGLAEATSRSHPGDHYPAARGLRRKFIMHVGPTNSGKTHHALRALAAAPTGIYAGPLRLLAHEIWERLNLGQIVPAGIEEEAPPAPDSAFDVSPEKPSLTKVGNPRYARECNMITGEEVKIVDENARLYSCTVEMIKPNMLYDVAVVDEIQMIGDSERGFAWTEAVLGLNAREIHLCGEETAVPLVEAMLKETNDDLVVNRYERLTPLEVEKQSLGGDLSKIRKGDCIVTFSRRSIFQMKRDVEKKMGVSCATVYGRLPPEVRSEQADLFNDANNGFDVLIGSDAIGMGLNLKIRRIIFAEVQKYHDNHVQYLSISSTKQIAGRAGRFGLHGKESPAGLTTTLNEEDLPFLTRTMKLSIPSLKTARITPTYPSLVATASVLPPHSAMNTIFLAHAYTSKLAPTYRYIYSSATRVCTNYLDVYIQGASMTDFEVMLAAPIPWRDREALPFIERLLTLFSTQGIARLEECLAETAFVETLDKVEARKVRTTNEDLSLLETFHKMLGLYTWLSYRRPVAFPDQAGAAELKPRVQVGIEVALELMGRGKRREGEKGERRRRVIEYSPVKPTGESRVNKRAKLFAQYTAKYA
;
A
#
# COMPACT_ATOMS: atom_id res chain seq x y z
N MET A 1 59.27 34.00 -36.15
CA MET A 1 59.82 35.34 -35.81
C MET A 1 59.53 35.58 -34.32
N LEU A 2 60.47 35.39 -33.39
CA LEU A 2 61.67 36.21 -33.03
C LEU A 2 61.23 37.51 -32.31
N ARG A 3 61.64 37.85 -31.07
CA ARG A 3 62.98 37.85 -30.44
C ARG A 3 62.92 37.95 -28.88
N LEU A 4 64.08 37.68 -28.26
CA LEU A 4 64.48 37.51 -26.85
C LEU A 4 64.40 38.74 -25.90
N SER A 5 64.41 38.48 -24.56
CA SER A 5 65.39 39.02 -23.55
C SER A 5 65.20 38.37 -22.14
N LYS A 6 66.18 37.62 -21.58
CA LYS A 6 67.22 37.88 -20.52
C LYS A 6 66.68 38.26 -19.10
N GLY A 7 67.10 37.72 -17.93
CA GLY A 7 68.09 36.68 -17.53
C GLY A 7 68.21 36.46 -15.98
N VAL A 8 69.09 35.51 -15.58
CA VAL A 8 69.87 35.28 -14.31
C VAL A 8 69.22 34.66 -13.03
N SER A 9 69.67 33.44 -12.63
CA SER A 9 70.25 33.04 -11.31
C SER A 9 70.50 31.50 -11.20
N ARG A 10 71.27 31.06 -10.20
CA ARG A 10 72.12 29.83 -10.10
C ARG A 10 71.49 28.69 -9.21
N PRO A 11 72.12 27.51 -8.96
CA PRO A 11 71.59 26.16 -9.31
C PRO A 11 71.35 25.18 -8.13
N ILE A 12 70.54 24.10 -8.28
CA ILE A 12 70.64 22.84 -7.47
C ILE A 12 70.25 21.59 -8.30
N CYS A 13 71.04 20.54 -8.11
CA CYS A 13 71.10 19.21 -8.75
C CYS A 13 69.80 18.38 -8.73
N VAL A 14 69.49 17.68 -9.83
CA VAL A 14 68.56 16.54 -9.84
C VAL A 14 69.29 15.30 -10.38
N ARG A 15 69.37 14.27 -9.54
CA ARG A 15 69.95 12.95 -9.83
C ARG A 15 69.12 12.22 -10.89
N SER A 16 69.80 11.55 -11.83
CA SER A 16 69.19 10.59 -12.75
C SER A 16 68.74 9.35 -11.97
N PHE A 17 67.43 9.08 -11.95
CA PHE A 17 66.88 7.86 -11.36
C PHE A 17 67.18 6.65 -12.26
N ALA A 18 67.60 5.58 -11.60
CA ALA A 18 67.86 4.27 -12.18
C ALA A 18 66.64 3.75 -12.94
N THR A 19 66.92 3.08 -14.06
CA THR A 19 65.96 2.31 -14.86
C THR A 19 65.24 1.31 -13.96
N VAL A 20 63.95 1.54 -13.73
CA VAL A 20 63.04 0.55 -13.15
C VAL A 20 62.88 -0.54 -14.20
N THR A 21 63.44 -1.71 -13.97
CA THR A 21 63.03 -2.93 -14.66
C THR A 21 61.53 -3.11 -14.41
N GLU A 22 60.71 -3.09 -15.46
CA GLU A 22 59.29 -3.40 -15.35
C GLU A 22 59.12 -4.76 -14.66
N PRO A 23 58.21 -4.88 -13.67
CA PRO A 23 57.95 -6.17 -13.04
C PRO A 23 57.47 -7.16 -14.12
N PRO A 24 57.86 -8.44 -14.04
CA PRO A 24 57.46 -9.42 -15.04
C PRO A 24 55.93 -9.47 -15.15
N VAL A 25 55.41 -9.35 -16.38
CA VAL A 25 53.97 -9.49 -16.66
C VAL A 25 53.58 -10.93 -16.36
N ARG A 26 53.01 -11.14 -15.16
CA ARG A 26 52.51 -12.44 -14.75
C ARG A 26 51.31 -12.81 -15.63
N ARG A 27 51.44 -13.90 -16.40
CA ARG A 27 50.31 -14.54 -17.10
C ARG A 27 49.60 -15.47 -16.13
N TYR A 28 48.28 -15.43 -16.13
CA TYR A 28 47.41 -16.23 -15.26
C TYR A 28 46.70 -17.31 -16.10
N GLY A 29 46.38 -18.44 -15.49
CA GLY A 29 45.82 -19.62 -16.15
C GLY A 29 46.86 -20.72 -16.39
N GLY A 30 46.38 -21.94 -16.61
CA GLY A 30 47.24 -23.10 -16.91
C GLY A 30 47.53 -23.92 -15.65
N LEU A 31 46.52 -24.05 -14.79
CA LEU A 31 46.54 -24.81 -13.56
C LEU A 31 46.91 -26.27 -13.88
N LYS A 32 48.02 -26.71 -13.28
CA LYS A 32 48.48 -28.10 -13.40
C LYS A 32 47.49 -29.02 -12.70
N ASP A 33 47.33 -30.24 -13.22
CA ASP A 33 46.36 -31.20 -12.65
C ASP A 33 46.63 -31.53 -11.17
N GLN A 34 47.90 -31.58 -10.76
CA GLN A 34 48.30 -31.77 -9.36
C GLN A 34 47.91 -30.61 -8.43
N ASP A 35 47.62 -29.43 -8.99
CA ASP A 35 47.23 -28.23 -8.24
C ASP A 35 45.71 -28.06 -8.17
N ARG A 36 44.94 -28.86 -8.91
CA ARG A 36 43.48 -28.95 -8.80
C ARG A 36 43.09 -29.54 -7.44
N ILE A 37 42.16 -28.90 -6.75
CA ILE A 37 41.65 -29.36 -5.46
C ILE A 37 40.56 -30.42 -5.66
N PHE A 38 39.74 -30.27 -6.70
CA PHE A 38 38.61 -31.14 -7.01
C PHE A 38 38.99 -32.20 -8.06
N THR A 39 39.78 -33.16 -7.61
CA THR A 39 40.41 -34.21 -8.44
C THR A 39 39.41 -35.18 -9.08
N ASN A 40 38.21 -35.36 -8.51
CA ASN A 40 37.19 -36.26 -9.05
C ASN A 40 35.90 -35.52 -9.44
N ALA A 41 35.99 -34.23 -9.78
CA ALA A 41 34.84 -33.46 -10.26
C ALA A 41 34.12 -34.16 -11.43
N TYR A 42 34.86 -34.83 -12.32
CA TYR A 42 34.31 -35.56 -13.47
C TYR A 42 33.80 -36.99 -13.16
N CYS A 43 33.77 -37.41 -11.89
CA CYS A 43 33.27 -38.72 -11.46
C CYS A 43 33.97 -39.93 -12.14
N ARG A 44 35.28 -39.82 -12.41
CA ARG A 44 36.07 -40.89 -13.06
C ARG A 44 36.61 -41.93 -12.08
N HIS A 45 36.72 -41.56 -10.81
CA HIS A 45 37.23 -42.38 -9.72
C HIS A 45 36.12 -42.67 -8.70
N ASP A 46 36.35 -43.64 -7.82
CA ASP A 46 35.44 -44.00 -6.74
C ASP A 46 35.15 -42.80 -5.82
N HIS A 47 33.87 -42.47 -5.61
CA HIS A 47 33.44 -41.36 -4.77
C HIS A 47 33.32 -41.73 -3.29
N GLY A 48 33.32 -43.03 -2.94
CA GLY A 48 33.28 -43.50 -1.56
C GLY A 48 34.58 -43.29 -0.79
N LEU A 49 34.59 -43.66 0.49
CA LEU A 49 35.65 -43.33 1.44
C LEU A 49 37.03 -43.83 1.01
N LYS A 50 37.12 -45.06 0.47
CA LYS A 50 38.39 -45.64 0.00
C LYS A 50 38.97 -44.82 -1.17
N GLY A 51 38.14 -44.49 -2.14
CA GLY A 51 38.50 -43.59 -3.23
C GLY A 51 38.97 -42.23 -2.71
N ALA A 52 38.20 -41.61 -1.81
CA ALA A 52 38.53 -40.31 -1.22
C ALA A 52 39.89 -40.32 -0.49
N GLN A 53 40.16 -41.34 0.33
CA GLN A 53 41.43 -41.51 1.03
C GLN A 53 42.62 -41.67 0.07
N SER A 54 42.43 -42.39 -1.06
CA SER A 54 43.48 -42.52 -2.08
C SER A 54 43.87 -41.19 -2.74
N ARG A 55 42.94 -40.21 -2.73
CA ARG A 55 43.16 -38.84 -3.24
C ARG A 55 43.65 -37.86 -2.15
N GLY A 56 43.85 -38.34 -0.92
CA GLY A 56 44.34 -37.54 0.20
C GLY A 56 43.26 -36.80 1.00
N ASP A 57 41.98 -37.12 0.79
CA ASP A 57 40.92 -36.67 1.71
C ASP A 57 41.02 -37.45 3.02
N TRP A 58 40.64 -36.80 4.13
CA TRP A 58 40.84 -37.30 5.50
C TRP A 58 42.31 -37.51 5.92
N HIS A 59 43.27 -37.04 5.12
CA HIS A 59 44.68 -37.14 5.46
C HIS A 59 45.05 -36.16 6.58
N ARG A 60 45.49 -36.71 7.72
CA ARG A 60 45.95 -35.94 8.90
C ARG A 60 44.94 -34.89 9.39
N THR A 61 43.65 -35.13 9.18
CA THR A 61 42.57 -34.21 9.63
C THR A 61 42.58 -34.05 11.15
N LYS A 62 42.89 -35.11 11.89
CA LYS A 62 43.11 -35.07 13.34
C LYS A 62 44.14 -33.99 13.73
N ASP A 63 45.28 -33.94 13.03
CA ASP A 63 46.34 -32.96 13.32
C ASP A 63 45.86 -31.54 13.04
N ILE A 64 45.06 -31.33 11.99
CA ILE A 64 44.45 -30.04 11.65
C ILE A 64 43.51 -29.58 12.77
N ILE A 65 42.67 -30.48 13.28
CA ILE A 65 41.72 -30.18 14.36
C ILE A 65 42.45 -29.82 15.66
N LEU A 66 43.54 -30.54 15.97
CA LEU A 66 44.36 -30.32 17.17
C LEU A 66 45.17 -29.02 17.14
N LYS A 67 45.44 -28.43 15.96
CA LYS A 67 46.06 -27.10 15.86
C LYS A 67 45.16 -25.95 16.35
N GLY A 68 43.86 -26.20 16.46
CA GLY A 68 42.90 -25.27 17.04
C GLY A 68 42.25 -24.27 16.07
N ASP A 69 41.15 -23.67 16.50
CA ASP A 69 40.31 -22.75 15.72
C ASP A 69 41.09 -21.54 15.21
N SER A 70 41.87 -20.90 16.08
CA SER A 70 42.61 -19.69 15.75
C SER A 70 43.63 -19.92 14.65
N TRP A 71 44.30 -21.08 14.65
CA TRP A 71 45.23 -21.46 13.57
C TRP A 71 44.51 -21.72 12.25
N ILE A 72 43.36 -22.41 12.29
CA ILE A 72 42.54 -22.68 11.09
C ILE A 72 42.05 -21.35 10.48
N ILE A 73 41.45 -20.47 11.29
CA ILE A 73 40.96 -19.16 10.84
C ILE A 73 42.11 -18.34 10.24
N GLN A 74 43.26 -18.28 10.90
CA GLN A 74 44.40 -17.51 10.40
C GLN A 74 44.94 -18.09 9.10
N THR A 75 45.07 -19.41 8.98
CA THR A 75 45.52 -20.08 7.74
C THR A 75 44.58 -19.76 6.56
N ILE A 76 43.27 -19.72 6.81
CA ILE A 76 42.28 -19.36 5.78
C ILE A 76 42.33 -17.86 5.45
N LYS A 77 42.58 -16.97 6.44
CA LYS A 77 42.82 -15.55 6.18
C LYS A 77 44.07 -15.34 5.31
N ASP A 78 45.17 -16.00 5.67
CA ASP A 78 46.45 -15.93 4.96
C ASP A 78 46.36 -16.48 3.53
N SER A 79 45.45 -17.44 3.30
CA SER A 79 45.18 -17.96 1.95
C SER A 79 44.52 -16.96 1.01
N GLY A 80 43.92 -15.88 1.52
CA GLY A 80 43.14 -14.93 0.72
C GLY A 80 41.82 -15.48 0.18
N LEU A 81 41.35 -16.64 0.67
CA LEU A 81 40.12 -17.27 0.20
C LEU A 81 38.89 -16.34 0.35
N ARG A 82 38.21 -16.08 -0.76
CA ARG A 82 36.93 -15.38 -0.83
C ARG A 82 35.76 -16.34 -1.07
N GLY A 83 34.58 -16.00 -0.58
CA GLY A 83 33.39 -16.84 -0.64
C GLY A 83 32.99 -17.15 -2.08
N ARG A 84 32.77 -18.44 -2.37
CA ARG A 84 32.58 -18.98 -3.73
C ARG A 84 31.11 -19.08 -4.18
N GLY A 85 30.19 -18.50 -3.40
CA GLY A 85 28.75 -18.51 -3.65
C GLY A 85 28.16 -17.18 -4.14
N GLY A 86 28.90 -16.37 -4.91
CA GLY A 86 28.38 -15.10 -5.46
C GLY A 86 28.96 -13.84 -4.82
N ALA A 87 28.81 -13.69 -3.50
CA ALA A 87 29.14 -12.43 -2.81
C ALA A 87 30.65 -12.11 -2.72
N GLY A 88 31.53 -13.11 -2.86
CA GLY A 88 32.99 -12.90 -2.81
C GLY A 88 33.50 -12.34 -1.47
N PHE A 89 32.80 -12.53 -0.36
CA PHE A 89 33.22 -12.04 0.95
C PHE A 89 34.44 -12.84 1.48
N PRO A 90 35.47 -12.22 2.10
CA PRO A 90 36.64 -12.94 2.63
C PRO A 90 36.26 -14.00 3.67
N SER A 91 36.47 -15.28 3.36
CA SER A 91 35.92 -16.42 4.12
C SER A 91 36.53 -16.53 5.52
N GLY A 92 37.84 -16.38 5.65
CA GLY A 92 38.52 -16.42 6.96
C GLY A 92 38.07 -15.29 7.89
N LEU A 93 37.76 -14.11 7.34
CA LEU A 93 37.16 -13.01 8.11
C LEU A 93 35.73 -13.38 8.54
N LYS A 94 34.91 -13.92 7.63
CA LYS A 94 33.53 -14.35 7.93
C LYS A 94 33.50 -15.35 9.09
N TRP A 95 34.39 -16.35 9.05
CA TRP A 95 34.46 -17.39 10.06
C TRP A 95 34.87 -16.83 11.43
N SER A 96 35.70 -15.78 11.46
CA SER A 96 36.10 -15.15 12.71
C SER A 96 34.96 -14.44 13.47
N PHE A 97 33.85 -14.12 12.81
CA PHE A 97 32.68 -13.55 13.49
C PHE A 97 32.00 -14.52 14.46
N MET A 98 32.17 -15.84 14.26
CA MET A 98 31.65 -16.87 15.16
C MET A 98 32.38 -16.92 16.50
N ASN A 99 33.66 -16.49 16.55
CA ASN A 99 34.51 -16.54 17.73
C ASN A 99 34.78 -15.12 18.27
N LYS A 100 33.72 -14.31 18.43
CA LYS A 100 33.83 -12.95 19.00
C LYS A 100 34.34 -12.99 20.46
N PRO A 101 34.99 -11.94 20.98
CA PRO A 101 35.47 -11.94 22.36
C PRO A 101 34.37 -12.32 23.36
N GLY A 102 34.63 -13.33 24.20
CA GLY A 102 33.68 -13.84 25.19
C GLY A 102 32.66 -14.86 24.64
N TRP A 103 32.84 -15.36 23.42
CA TRP A 103 32.01 -16.41 22.82
C TRP A 103 31.95 -17.69 23.66
N GLU A 104 32.98 -17.97 24.46
CA GLU A 104 33.07 -19.14 25.35
C GLU A 104 32.03 -19.09 26.48
N LYS A 105 31.53 -17.90 26.81
CA LYS A 105 30.50 -17.69 27.84
C LYS A 105 29.08 -17.85 27.31
N ASP A 106 28.90 -17.90 26.00
CA ASP A 106 27.60 -18.09 25.37
C ASP A 106 27.25 -19.59 25.38
N PRO A 107 26.20 -20.01 26.13
CA PRO A 107 25.87 -21.42 26.27
C PRO A 107 25.21 -22.01 25.02
N ARG A 108 24.86 -21.19 24.01
CA ARG A 108 24.20 -21.64 22.80
C ARG A 108 25.16 -22.48 21.93
N PRO A 109 24.70 -23.61 21.38
CA PRO A 109 25.49 -24.34 20.39
C PRO A 109 25.74 -23.46 19.17
N ARG A 110 26.84 -23.69 18.46
CA ARG A 110 27.19 -22.98 17.23
C ARG A 110 26.98 -23.89 16.04
N TYR A 111 26.48 -23.35 14.95
CA TYR A 111 26.20 -24.14 13.75
C TYR A 111 26.96 -23.63 12.54
N LEU A 112 27.44 -24.57 11.72
CA LEU A 112 27.81 -24.32 10.35
C LEU A 112 26.62 -24.71 9.46
N VAL A 113 26.25 -23.85 8.54
CA VAL A 113 25.26 -24.21 7.53
C VAL A 113 25.93 -24.14 6.16
N VAL A 114 25.89 -25.26 5.44
CA VAL A 114 26.47 -25.36 4.10
C VAL A 114 25.36 -25.17 3.08
N ASN A 115 25.53 -24.16 2.22
CA ASN A 115 24.61 -23.85 1.14
C ASN A 115 24.95 -24.69 -0.10
N ALA A 116 24.17 -25.76 -0.31
CA ALA A 116 24.19 -26.67 -1.45
C ALA A 116 22.86 -26.63 -2.23
N ASP A 117 22.14 -25.51 -2.20
CA ASP A 117 20.89 -25.32 -2.96
C ASP A 117 21.15 -25.15 -4.46
N GLU A 118 22.30 -24.58 -4.86
CA GLU A 118 22.72 -24.36 -6.27
C GLU A 118 21.58 -24.07 -7.24
N GLY A 119 20.81 -23.02 -6.94
CA GLY A 119 19.65 -22.68 -7.75
C GLY A 119 19.86 -21.72 -8.91
N GLU A 120 21.05 -21.12 -9.01
CA GLU A 120 21.37 -20.08 -9.97
C GLU A 120 21.56 -20.65 -11.39
N PRO A 121 20.80 -20.17 -12.38
CA PRO A 121 20.99 -20.52 -13.79
C PRO A 121 22.45 -20.38 -14.26
N GLY A 122 22.93 -21.43 -14.94
CA GLY A 122 24.31 -21.53 -15.43
C GLY A 122 25.28 -22.16 -14.43
N THR A 123 24.86 -22.40 -13.18
CA THR A 123 25.73 -22.92 -12.12
C THR A 123 25.50 -24.42 -11.91
N CYS A 124 26.58 -25.20 -11.98
CA CYS A 124 26.57 -26.65 -11.72
C CYS A 124 27.86 -27.15 -11.05
N LYS A 125 28.61 -26.26 -10.38
CA LYS A 125 29.89 -26.57 -9.72
C LYS A 125 29.70 -27.36 -8.43
N ASP A 126 28.70 -26.99 -7.63
CA ASP A 126 28.42 -27.60 -6.34
C ASP A 126 27.87 -29.00 -6.58
N ARG A 127 27.04 -29.18 -7.62
CA ARG A 127 26.60 -30.49 -8.10
C ARG A 127 27.77 -31.44 -8.35
N GLU A 128 28.81 -31.00 -9.05
CA GLU A 128 30.00 -31.84 -9.32
C GLU A 128 30.73 -32.26 -8.04
N ILE A 129 30.84 -31.36 -7.05
CA ILE A 129 31.44 -31.67 -5.75
C ILE A 129 30.59 -32.72 -5.02
N LEU A 130 29.27 -32.55 -4.99
CA LEU A 130 28.35 -33.43 -4.26
C LEU A 130 28.35 -34.86 -4.82
N ARG A 131 28.43 -35.03 -6.14
CA ARG A 131 28.44 -36.37 -6.76
C ARG A 131 29.81 -37.01 -6.89
N GLY A 132 30.86 -36.20 -7.10
CA GLY A 132 32.21 -36.68 -7.43
C GLY A 132 33.15 -36.78 -6.22
N ASP A 133 33.15 -35.77 -5.35
CA ASP A 133 34.01 -35.66 -4.17
C ASP A 133 33.24 -35.31 -2.88
N PRO A 134 32.17 -36.06 -2.50
CA PRO A 134 31.35 -35.73 -1.33
C PRO A 134 32.15 -35.76 -0.01
N HIS A 135 33.14 -36.65 0.14
CA HIS A 135 33.98 -36.71 1.33
C HIS A 135 34.81 -35.45 1.56
N LYS A 136 35.23 -34.76 0.49
CA LYS A 136 35.97 -33.50 0.61
C LYS A 136 35.11 -32.40 1.22
N LEU A 137 33.82 -32.37 0.89
CA LEU A 137 32.85 -31.48 1.53
C LEU A 137 32.61 -31.86 3.00
N VAL A 138 32.42 -33.15 3.29
CA VAL A 138 32.18 -33.64 4.67
C VAL A 138 33.39 -33.36 5.57
N GLU A 139 34.60 -33.60 5.09
CA GLU A 139 35.83 -33.20 5.77
C GLU A 139 35.90 -31.67 5.94
N GLY A 140 35.52 -30.93 4.90
CA GLY A 140 35.40 -29.47 4.93
C GLY A 140 34.48 -28.97 6.03
N CYS A 141 33.34 -29.64 6.25
CA CYS A 141 32.42 -29.32 7.33
C CYS A 141 33.10 -29.45 8.69
N LEU A 142 33.89 -30.51 8.90
CA LEU A 142 34.62 -30.72 10.15
C LEU A 142 35.71 -29.67 10.36
N VAL A 143 36.51 -29.36 9.34
CA VAL A 143 37.60 -28.37 9.45
C VAL A 143 37.05 -26.96 9.65
N ALA A 144 36.07 -26.54 8.85
CA ALA A 144 35.42 -25.24 8.99
C ALA A 144 34.64 -25.14 10.30
N GLY A 145 33.95 -26.24 10.68
CA GLY A 145 33.25 -26.38 11.95
C GLY A 145 34.18 -26.18 13.13
N ARG A 146 35.33 -26.88 13.16
CA ARG A 146 36.36 -26.68 14.20
C ARG A 146 36.89 -25.24 14.21
N GLY A 147 37.09 -24.63 13.04
CA GLY A 147 37.51 -23.23 12.91
C GLY A 147 36.55 -22.25 13.58
N MET A 148 35.24 -22.49 13.46
CA MET A 148 34.17 -21.65 14.02
C MET A 148 33.62 -22.16 15.37
N ASN A 149 34.25 -23.20 15.94
CA ASN A 149 33.76 -23.92 17.11
C ASN A 149 32.28 -24.35 16.99
N ALA A 150 31.87 -24.78 15.80
CA ALA A 150 30.52 -25.26 15.52
C ALA A 150 30.34 -26.69 16.03
N THR A 151 29.26 -26.93 16.77
CA THR A 151 28.88 -28.25 17.30
C THR A 151 28.32 -29.20 16.23
N ALA A 152 27.71 -28.64 15.19
CA ALA A 152 27.18 -29.40 14.07
C ALA A 152 27.24 -28.60 12.77
N ALA A 153 27.29 -29.32 11.65
CA ALA A 153 27.04 -28.79 10.32
C ALA A 153 25.71 -29.28 9.77
N TYR A 154 24.93 -28.36 9.20
CA TYR A 154 23.76 -28.69 8.40
C TYR A 154 24.06 -28.40 6.94
N ILE A 155 24.00 -29.43 6.10
CA ILE A 155 24.14 -29.28 4.66
C ILE A 155 22.74 -29.16 4.07
N TYR A 156 22.40 -27.97 3.60
CA TYR A 156 21.12 -27.70 2.93
C TYR A 156 21.29 -27.96 1.44
N ILE A 157 20.68 -29.03 0.93
CA ILE A 157 20.76 -29.44 -0.47
C ILE A 157 19.45 -29.18 -1.19
N ARG A 158 19.51 -28.85 -2.49
CA ARG A 158 18.32 -28.63 -3.31
C ARG A 158 17.39 -29.84 -3.34
N GLY A 159 16.10 -29.60 -3.53
CA GLY A 159 15.10 -30.67 -3.59
C GLY A 159 15.32 -31.61 -4.78
N GLU A 160 15.68 -31.06 -5.93
CA GLU A 160 15.92 -31.73 -7.21
C GLU A 160 17.16 -32.64 -7.18
N PHE A 161 18.12 -32.34 -6.31
CA PHE A 161 19.38 -33.06 -6.16
C PHE A 161 19.21 -34.33 -5.31
N PHE A 162 18.31 -35.22 -5.74
CA PHE A 162 18.04 -36.46 -5.02
C PHE A 162 19.23 -37.44 -5.05
N GLN A 163 19.85 -37.63 -6.23
CA GLN A 163 20.98 -38.56 -6.38
C GLN A 163 22.21 -38.04 -5.62
N GLU A 164 22.49 -36.75 -5.75
CA GLU A 164 23.58 -36.06 -5.07
C GLU A 164 23.38 -36.10 -3.54
N ALA A 165 22.14 -35.91 -3.05
CA ALA A 165 21.80 -36.09 -1.64
C ALA A 165 22.06 -37.54 -1.18
N SER A 166 21.71 -38.53 -2.00
CA SER A 166 21.96 -39.94 -1.69
C SER A 166 23.45 -40.25 -1.58
N HIS A 167 24.28 -39.77 -2.53
CA HIS A 167 25.72 -39.95 -2.50
C HIS A 167 26.36 -39.24 -1.29
N LEU A 168 25.91 -38.02 -1.00
CA LEU A 168 26.40 -37.29 0.16
C LEU A 168 25.99 -37.96 1.48
N GLN A 169 24.76 -38.48 1.59
CA GLN A 169 24.32 -39.22 2.76
C GLN A 169 25.12 -40.52 2.95
N GLN A 170 25.45 -41.21 1.86
CA GLN A 170 26.34 -42.37 1.89
C GLN A 170 27.72 -41.96 2.44
N ALA A 171 28.34 -40.89 1.94
CA ALA A 171 29.63 -40.41 2.41
C ALA A 171 29.60 -39.98 3.89
N ILE A 172 28.50 -39.37 4.35
CA ILE A 172 28.27 -39.05 5.77
C ILE A 172 28.22 -40.33 6.60
N ASN A 173 27.43 -41.34 6.18
CA ASN A 173 27.30 -42.61 6.88
C ASN A 173 28.64 -43.35 6.96
N GLU A 174 29.43 -43.36 5.88
CA GLU A 174 30.77 -43.94 5.84
C GLU A 174 31.72 -43.21 6.80
N ALA A 175 31.66 -41.88 6.87
CA ALA A 175 32.45 -41.09 7.80
C ALA A 175 32.09 -41.35 9.27
N TYR A 176 30.80 -41.52 9.59
CA TYR A 176 30.36 -41.96 10.92
C TYR A 176 30.85 -43.38 11.25
N ALA A 177 30.70 -44.33 10.32
CA ALA A 177 31.14 -45.72 10.51
C ALA A 177 32.66 -45.83 10.72
N ALA A 178 33.44 -44.94 10.10
CA ALA A 178 34.89 -44.88 10.26
C ALA A 178 35.37 -44.06 11.47
N GLY A 179 34.47 -43.51 12.29
CA GLY A 179 34.83 -42.65 13.44
C GLY A 179 35.45 -41.30 13.05
N LEU A 180 35.22 -40.84 11.83
CA LEU A 180 35.70 -39.55 11.33
C LEU A 180 34.79 -38.39 11.79
N LEU A 181 33.54 -38.69 12.13
CA LEU A 181 32.52 -37.79 12.68
C LEU A 181 31.90 -38.37 13.97
N GLY A 182 31.09 -37.56 14.66
CA GLY A 182 30.33 -37.96 15.84
C GLY A 182 30.94 -37.43 17.15
N LYS A 183 30.80 -38.21 18.22
CA LYS A 183 31.19 -37.78 19.59
C LYS A 183 32.68 -37.45 19.74
N ASP A 184 33.53 -38.07 18.93
CA ASP A 184 34.97 -37.83 18.92
C ASP A 184 35.50 -37.88 17.47
N ALA A 185 35.29 -36.80 16.73
CA ALA A 185 35.61 -36.70 15.32
C ALA A 185 37.12 -36.90 15.08
N CYS A 186 37.48 -37.90 14.27
CA CYS A 186 38.86 -38.33 14.01
C CYS A 186 39.67 -38.70 15.28
N GLY A 187 39.01 -39.03 16.40
CA GLY A 187 39.69 -39.32 17.67
C GLY A 187 40.48 -38.12 18.23
N SER A 188 39.98 -36.90 18.03
CA SER A 188 40.65 -35.62 18.36
C SER A 188 40.21 -34.99 19.69
N GLY A 189 39.15 -35.51 20.31
CA GLY A 189 38.44 -34.92 21.45
C GLY A 189 37.35 -33.91 21.06
N TYR A 190 37.10 -33.70 19.76
CA TYR A 190 36.11 -32.74 19.26
C TYR A 190 34.82 -33.44 18.82
N ALA A 191 33.69 -33.13 19.45
CA ALA A 191 32.38 -33.64 19.04
C ALA A 191 31.83 -32.82 17.87
N PHE A 192 31.46 -33.48 16.77
CA PHE A 192 30.94 -32.82 15.59
C PHE A 192 30.01 -33.71 14.77
N ASP A 193 28.77 -33.25 14.58
CA ASP A 193 27.76 -33.95 13.78
C ASP A 193 27.50 -33.26 12.44
N VAL A 194 27.16 -34.05 11.42
CA VAL A 194 26.78 -33.55 10.10
C VAL A 194 25.39 -34.05 9.73
N TYR A 195 24.48 -33.11 9.51
CA TYR A 195 23.10 -33.36 9.15
C TYR A 195 22.84 -32.93 7.70
N LEU A 196 22.22 -33.81 6.92
CA LEU A 196 21.74 -33.48 5.58
C LEU A 196 20.28 -33.03 5.65
N HIS A 197 19.97 -31.87 5.10
CA HIS A 197 18.62 -31.32 5.01
C HIS A 197 18.27 -31.00 3.56
N ARG A 198 17.11 -31.46 3.08
CA ARG A 198 16.68 -31.25 1.69
C ARG A 198 15.64 -30.14 1.62
N GLY A 199 15.88 -29.16 0.75
CA GLY A 199 14.90 -28.16 0.37
C GLY A 199 13.86 -28.68 -0.61
N ALA A 200 13.06 -27.77 -1.17
CA ALA A 200 11.98 -28.07 -2.12
C ALA A 200 12.05 -27.23 -3.42
N GLY A 201 13.25 -26.92 -3.89
CA GLY A 201 13.51 -26.37 -5.23
C GLY A 201 13.46 -24.85 -5.40
N ALA A 202 13.21 -24.10 -4.34
CA ALA A 202 13.12 -22.65 -4.41
C ALA A 202 14.51 -21.97 -4.37
N TYR A 203 14.90 -21.27 -5.44
CA TYR A 203 16.18 -20.53 -5.55
C TYR A 203 16.37 -19.51 -4.43
N ILE A 204 15.30 -18.86 -3.96
CA ILE A 204 15.38 -17.92 -2.83
C ILE A 204 15.91 -18.58 -1.56
N CYS A 205 15.70 -19.89 -1.37
CA CYS A 205 16.27 -20.61 -0.23
C CYS A 205 17.78 -20.81 -0.33
N GLY A 206 18.40 -20.48 -1.46
CA GLY A 206 19.85 -20.32 -1.59
C GLY A 206 20.39 -19.01 -0.99
N GLU A 207 19.54 -18.04 -0.61
CA GLU A 207 19.99 -16.86 0.13
C GLU A 207 20.30 -17.21 1.59
N GLU A 208 21.38 -16.63 2.14
CA GLU A 208 21.91 -16.96 3.47
C GLU A 208 20.87 -17.01 4.61
N THR A 209 20.00 -16.01 4.72
CA THR A 209 19.01 -15.96 5.80
C THR A 209 17.72 -16.69 5.48
N ALA A 210 17.32 -16.75 4.20
CA ALA A 210 16.20 -17.57 3.76
C ALA A 210 16.47 -19.07 3.95
N LEU A 211 17.71 -19.50 3.71
CA LEU A 211 18.17 -20.86 3.93
C LEU A 211 18.00 -21.26 5.39
N ILE A 212 18.40 -20.38 6.31
CA ILE A 212 18.21 -20.58 7.76
C ILE A 212 16.72 -20.74 8.10
N GLU A 213 15.86 -19.86 7.60
CA GLU A 213 14.41 -19.93 7.85
C GLU A 213 13.79 -21.21 7.29
N SER A 214 14.19 -21.63 6.09
CA SER A 214 13.75 -22.89 5.47
C SER A 214 14.15 -24.10 6.32
N LEU A 215 15.39 -24.11 6.83
CA LEU A 215 15.92 -25.18 7.68
C LEU A 215 15.20 -25.26 9.03
N GLU A 216 14.73 -24.12 9.56
CA GLU A 216 13.87 -24.06 10.75
C GLU A 216 12.44 -24.58 10.52
N GLY A 217 12.09 -24.97 9.29
CA GLY A 217 10.76 -25.43 8.90
C GLY A 217 9.78 -24.31 8.59
N LYS A 218 10.24 -23.06 8.51
CA LYS A 218 9.43 -21.92 8.07
C LYS A 218 9.52 -21.77 6.55
N GLN A 219 8.76 -20.83 6.00
CA GLN A 219 8.92 -20.45 4.60
C GLN A 219 10.31 -19.82 4.39
N GLY A 220 10.98 -20.11 3.27
CA GLY A 220 12.28 -19.53 2.88
C GLY A 220 12.21 -18.05 2.52
N LYS A 221 11.78 -17.22 3.47
CA LYS A 221 11.67 -15.77 3.38
C LYS A 221 12.84 -15.17 4.17
N PRO A 222 13.72 -14.37 3.53
CA PRO A 222 14.90 -13.79 4.18
C PRO A 222 14.58 -12.99 5.45
N ARG A 223 15.54 -12.98 6.40
CA ARG A 223 15.50 -12.08 7.57
C ARG A 223 16.14 -10.74 7.22
N LEU A 224 15.62 -9.66 7.79
CA LEU A 224 16.29 -8.37 7.73
C LEU A 224 17.60 -8.44 8.54
N LYS A 225 18.66 -7.83 8.03
CA LYS A 225 19.96 -7.69 8.73
C LYS A 225 20.06 -6.23 9.19
N PRO A 226 20.28 -5.93 10.49
CA PRO A 226 20.51 -6.82 11.64
C PRO A 226 19.24 -7.47 12.25
N PRO A 227 19.37 -8.58 13.03
CA PRO A 227 20.62 -9.21 13.49
C PRO A 227 21.28 -10.09 12.42
N PHE A 228 22.62 -10.17 12.44
CA PHE A 228 23.38 -11.01 11.52
C PHE A 228 23.37 -12.48 11.97
N PRO A 229 23.47 -13.46 11.04
CA PRO A 229 23.47 -14.89 11.38
C PRO A 229 24.53 -15.32 12.40
N ALA A 230 25.71 -14.67 12.37
CA ALA A 230 26.80 -14.95 13.30
C ALA A 230 26.43 -14.63 14.77
N ASP A 231 25.43 -13.78 15.01
CA ASP A 231 24.90 -13.50 16.34
C ASP A 231 23.65 -14.31 16.67
N VAL A 232 22.69 -14.33 15.72
CA VAL A 232 21.39 -15.00 15.84
C VAL A 232 21.02 -15.60 14.48
N GLY A 233 21.34 -16.89 14.31
CA GLY A 233 21.11 -17.65 13.08
C GLY A 233 20.11 -18.78 13.29
N LEU A 234 20.52 -20.00 12.92
CA LEU A 234 19.70 -21.21 12.96
C LEU A 234 19.26 -21.54 14.39
N PHE A 235 17.95 -21.69 14.60
CA PHE A 235 17.32 -21.92 15.91
C PHE A 235 17.69 -20.84 16.94
N GLY A 236 17.93 -19.61 16.48
CA GLY A 236 18.39 -18.50 17.34
C GLY A 236 19.84 -18.62 17.82
N CYS A 237 20.58 -19.61 17.30
CA CYS A 237 21.96 -19.89 17.67
C CYS A 237 22.96 -19.25 16.68
N PRO A 238 24.16 -18.84 17.12
CA PRO A 238 25.20 -18.32 16.24
C PRO A 238 25.45 -19.27 15.08
N THR A 239 25.38 -18.76 13.84
CA THR A 239 25.48 -19.57 12.63
C THR A 239 26.23 -18.84 11.53
N THR A 240 27.07 -19.56 10.78
CA THR A 240 27.64 -19.05 9.53
C THR A 240 27.19 -19.90 8.36
N VAL A 241 26.70 -19.25 7.31
CA VAL A 241 26.39 -19.90 6.03
C VAL A 241 27.59 -19.81 5.09
N ALA A 242 28.01 -20.93 4.51
CA ALA A 242 29.09 -20.98 3.53
C ALA A 242 28.72 -21.89 2.36
N ASN A 243 29.11 -21.51 1.15
CA ASN A 243 28.88 -22.32 -0.05
C ASN A 243 29.76 -23.58 -0.06
N VAL A 244 29.29 -24.65 -0.71
CA VAL A 244 29.95 -25.97 -0.83
C VAL A 244 31.42 -25.83 -1.23
N GLU A 245 31.72 -25.12 -2.31
CA GLU A 245 33.10 -24.97 -2.80
C GLU A 245 34.03 -24.33 -1.76
N THR A 246 33.56 -23.28 -1.06
CA THR A 246 34.35 -22.62 0.00
C THR A 246 34.68 -23.55 1.15
N VAL A 247 33.72 -24.38 1.57
CA VAL A 247 33.90 -25.32 2.67
C VAL A 247 34.81 -26.48 2.25
N ALA A 248 34.61 -27.01 1.04
CA ALA A 248 35.35 -28.17 0.51
C ALA A 248 36.82 -27.87 0.21
N VAL A 249 37.20 -26.63 -0.14
CA VAL A 249 38.63 -26.29 -0.35
C VAL A 249 39.41 -26.16 0.97
N ALA A 250 38.74 -25.90 2.08
CA ALA A 250 39.38 -25.54 3.35
C ALA A 250 40.33 -26.61 3.93
N PRO A 251 39.99 -27.92 3.92
CA PRO A 251 40.92 -28.96 4.36
C PRO A 251 42.21 -28.98 3.56
N THR A 252 42.09 -28.83 2.23
CA THR A 252 43.26 -28.83 1.32
C THR A 252 44.14 -27.61 1.54
N ILE A 253 43.56 -26.44 1.79
CA ILE A 253 44.31 -25.22 2.16
C ILE A 253 45.04 -25.44 3.49
N CYS A 254 44.39 -26.04 4.49
CA CYS A 254 45.03 -26.33 5.78
C CYS A 254 46.14 -27.40 5.66
N ARG A 255 46.03 -28.34 4.72
CA ARG A 255 47.06 -29.36 4.45
C ARG A 255 48.26 -28.80 3.68
N ARG A 256 48.02 -28.11 2.56
CA ARG A 256 49.07 -27.63 1.64
C ARG A 256 49.65 -26.27 2.05
N GLY A 257 48.94 -25.53 2.90
CA GLY A 257 49.33 -24.22 3.41
C GLY A 257 48.64 -23.06 2.68
N GLY A 258 48.30 -22.00 3.43
CA GLY A 258 47.63 -20.81 2.88
C GLY A 258 48.44 -20.10 1.79
N ALA A 259 49.77 -20.04 1.94
CA ALA A 259 50.66 -19.42 0.96
C ALA A 259 50.64 -20.11 -0.41
N TRP A 260 50.44 -21.43 -0.46
CA TRP A 260 50.30 -22.15 -1.73
C TRP A 260 49.04 -21.72 -2.47
N PHE A 261 47.91 -21.64 -1.77
CA PHE A 261 46.65 -21.18 -2.36
C PHE A 261 46.68 -19.69 -2.73
N ALA A 262 47.28 -18.86 -1.88
CA ALA A 262 47.54 -17.45 -2.14
C ALA A 262 48.49 -17.21 -3.33
N GLY A 263 49.27 -18.24 -3.67
CA GLY A 263 50.16 -18.25 -4.82
C GLY A 263 49.42 -18.18 -6.15
N PHE A 264 48.14 -18.55 -6.22
CA PHE A 264 47.33 -18.49 -7.44
C PHE A 264 46.50 -17.21 -7.54
N GLY A 265 46.28 -16.73 -8.75
CA GLY A 265 45.46 -15.56 -9.06
C GLY A 265 46.12 -14.24 -8.68
N ARG A 266 45.38 -13.15 -8.93
CA ARG A 266 45.82 -11.79 -8.56
C ARG A 266 45.71 -11.55 -7.06
N GLU A 267 46.42 -10.54 -6.58
CA GLU A 267 46.22 -10.01 -5.23
C GLU A 267 44.73 -9.69 -5.01
N ARG A 268 44.21 -10.05 -3.83
CA ARG A 268 42.79 -9.97 -3.42
C ARG A 268 41.82 -10.90 -4.19
N ASN A 269 42.34 -11.70 -5.12
CA ASN A 269 41.58 -12.64 -5.94
C ASN A 269 42.28 -13.99 -5.98
N GLN A 270 42.73 -14.45 -4.81
CA GLN A 270 43.58 -15.62 -4.74
C GLN A 270 42.84 -16.96 -4.90
N GLY A 271 43.58 -17.95 -5.36
CA GLY A 271 43.21 -19.36 -5.36
C GLY A 271 42.72 -19.90 -6.70
N THR A 272 42.03 -21.02 -6.63
CA THR A 272 41.35 -21.66 -7.77
C THR A 272 39.84 -21.46 -7.69
N LYS A 273 39.17 -21.67 -8.81
CA LYS A 273 37.71 -21.58 -8.94
C LYS A 273 37.19 -22.64 -9.90
N LEU A 274 36.09 -23.29 -9.54
CA LEU A 274 35.28 -24.06 -10.48
C LEU A 274 34.49 -23.11 -11.39
N PHE A 275 34.79 -23.13 -12.68
CA PHE A 275 34.07 -22.40 -13.72
C PHE A 275 33.08 -23.33 -14.41
N CYS A 276 31.83 -22.89 -14.54
CA CYS A 276 30.77 -23.62 -15.25
C CYS A 276 30.52 -22.93 -16.59
N VAL A 277 31.17 -23.37 -17.66
CA VAL A 277 30.97 -22.77 -18.98
C VAL A 277 29.81 -23.46 -19.68
N SER A 278 28.79 -22.68 -20.02
CA SER A 278 27.53 -23.10 -20.61
C SER A 278 27.12 -22.20 -21.77
N GLY A 279 26.02 -22.53 -22.45
CA GLY A 279 25.53 -21.78 -23.61
C GLY A 279 26.22 -22.19 -24.91
N HIS A 280 26.48 -21.21 -25.79
CA HIS A 280 26.87 -21.43 -27.19
C HIS A 280 28.39 -21.63 -27.38
N VAL A 281 28.94 -22.65 -26.72
CA VAL A 281 30.32 -23.13 -26.90
C VAL A 281 30.33 -24.53 -27.51
N ASN A 282 31.46 -24.94 -28.10
CA ASN A 282 31.56 -26.25 -28.74
C ASN A 282 31.49 -27.41 -27.73
N ASN A 283 32.12 -27.26 -26.56
CA ASN A 283 32.15 -28.26 -25.49
C ASN A 283 31.84 -27.61 -24.13
N PRO A 284 30.56 -27.42 -23.76
CA PRO A 284 30.19 -26.93 -22.44
C PRO A 284 30.75 -27.84 -21.34
N CYS A 285 31.38 -27.28 -20.31
CA CYS A 285 32.00 -28.06 -19.25
C CYS A 285 32.12 -27.31 -17.92
N VAL A 286 32.28 -28.08 -16.84
CA VAL A 286 32.76 -27.56 -15.55
C VAL A 286 34.24 -27.85 -15.47
N VAL A 287 35.05 -26.85 -15.14
CA VAL A 287 36.51 -26.99 -15.00
C VAL A 287 37.03 -26.14 -13.84
N GLU A 288 37.83 -26.74 -12.98
CA GLU A 288 38.59 -25.99 -11.98
C GLU A 288 39.79 -25.30 -12.64
N GLU A 289 40.01 -24.02 -12.39
CA GLU A 289 41.13 -23.31 -13.00
C GLU A 289 41.64 -22.22 -12.07
N GLU A 290 42.81 -21.66 -12.37
CA GLU A 290 43.36 -20.53 -11.63
C GLU A 290 42.40 -19.33 -11.69
N MET A 291 42.17 -18.67 -10.54
CA MET A 291 41.54 -17.36 -10.54
C MET A 291 42.34 -16.37 -11.40
N SER A 292 41.68 -15.35 -11.95
CA SER A 292 42.30 -14.36 -12.84
C SER A 292 42.74 -14.90 -14.21
N ILE A 293 42.37 -16.12 -14.62
CA ILE A 293 42.52 -16.58 -16.01
C ILE A 293 41.79 -15.63 -16.97
N PRO A 294 42.36 -15.25 -18.13
CA PRO A 294 41.63 -14.49 -19.14
C PRO A 294 40.36 -15.22 -19.58
N LEU A 295 39.22 -14.50 -19.64
CA LEU A 295 37.93 -15.12 -20.02
C LEU A 295 37.99 -15.78 -21.40
N ARG A 296 38.67 -15.14 -22.36
CA ARG A 296 38.91 -15.73 -23.68
C ARG A 296 39.69 -17.04 -23.62
N GLU A 297 40.75 -17.08 -22.81
CA GLU A 297 41.58 -18.29 -22.66
C GLU A 297 40.79 -19.44 -22.04
N LEU A 298 39.95 -19.14 -21.03
CA LEU A 298 39.07 -20.13 -20.41
C LEU A 298 38.15 -20.80 -21.44
N VAL A 299 37.48 -20.00 -22.29
CA VAL A 299 36.54 -20.49 -23.31
C VAL A 299 37.26 -21.23 -24.44
N GLU A 300 38.33 -20.66 -24.98
CA GLU A 300 39.06 -21.25 -26.10
C GLU A 300 39.75 -22.57 -25.71
N ARG A 301 40.43 -22.59 -24.56
CA ARG A 301 41.21 -23.76 -24.14
C ARG A 301 40.33 -24.92 -23.67
N HIS A 302 39.37 -24.66 -22.79
CA HIS A 302 38.64 -25.73 -22.11
C HIS A 302 37.34 -26.12 -22.81
N CYS A 303 36.72 -25.19 -23.53
CA CYS A 303 35.43 -25.43 -24.19
C CYS A 303 35.58 -25.62 -25.71
N GLY A 304 36.80 -25.54 -26.24
CA GLY A 304 37.08 -25.61 -27.67
C GLY A 304 36.56 -24.40 -28.45
N GLY A 305 36.39 -23.26 -27.79
CA GLY A 305 35.94 -22.01 -28.39
C GLY A 305 34.41 -21.83 -28.47
N VAL A 306 34.01 -20.62 -28.87
CA VAL A 306 32.62 -20.25 -29.15
C VAL A 306 32.15 -21.00 -30.40
N ARG A 307 30.87 -21.35 -30.47
CA ARG A 307 30.29 -21.97 -31.66
C ARG A 307 30.46 -21.05 -32.88
N GLY A 308 31.17 -21.52 -33.90
CA GLY A 308 31.51 -20.71 -35.09
C GLY A 308 32.72 -19.78 -34.93
N GLY A 309 33.48 -19.88 -33.84
CA GLY A 309 34.68 -19.09 -33.56
C GLY A 309 34.41 -17.83 -32.73
N TRP A 310 35.48 -17.25 -32.16
CA TRP A 310 35.39 -16.08 -31.26
C TRP A 310 34.67 -14.87 -31.89
N ASP A 311 34.85 -14.66 -33.19
CA ASP A 311 34.23 -13.54 -33.90
C ASP A 311 32.70 -13.69 -34.03
N ASN A 312 32.16 -14.88 -33.79
CA ASN A 312 30.72 -15.14 -33.73
C ASN A 312 30.12 -14.84 -32.33
N LEU A 313 30.92 -14.42 -31.36
CA LEU A 313 30.45 -14.07 -30.02
C LEU A 313 29.58 -12.81 -30.04
N LEU A 314 28.45 -12.84 -29.32
CA LEU A 314 27.60 -11.66 -29.08
C LEU A 314 27.91 -11.06 -27.71
N GLY A 315 27.89 -11.89 -26.67
CA GLY A 315 28.20 -11.48 -25.31
C GLY A 315 28.30 -12.66 -24.35
N ILE A 316 28.87 -12.42 -23.18
CA ILE A 316 29.05 -13.43 -22.13
C ILE A 316 28.52 -12.89 -20.82
N ILE A 317 27.78 -13.69 -20.08
CA ILE A 317 27.43 -13.42 -18.68
C ILE A 317 28.44 -14.20 -17.81
N PRO A 318 29.40 -13.52 -17.15
CA PRO A 318 30.57 -14.18 -16.58
C PRO A 318 30.34 -14.79 -15.17
N GLY A 319 29.17 -14.58 -14.56
CA GLY A 319 28.92 -14.93 -13.17
C GLY A 319 27.52 -15.42 -12.84
N GLY A 320 26.90 -16.19 -13.73
CA GLY A 320 25.52 -16.66 -13.59
C GLY A 320 24.51 -15.59 -13.95
N CYS A 321 23.22 -15.91 -13.96
CA CYS A 321 22.19 -14.95 -14.40
C CYS A 321 21.99 -13.77 -13.44
N SER A 322 22.75 -13.67 -12.35
CA SER A 322 22.69 -12.53 -11.42
C SER A 322 23.50 -11.33 -11.87
N VAL A 323 24.41 -11.46 -12.84
CA VAL A 323 25.34 -10.38 -13.22
C VAL A 323 25.06 -9.80 -14.61
N PRO A 324 25.46 -8.54 -14.87
CA PRO A 324 25.37 -7.93 -16.19
C PRO A 324 26.13 -8.70 -17.28
N VAL A 325 25.57 -8.76 -18.49
CA VAL A 325 26.25 -9.27 -19.69
C VAL A 325 27.41 -8.36 -20.10
N LEU A 326 28.51 -8.97 -20.56
CA LEU A 326 29.65 -8.29 -21.15
C LEU A 326 29.59 -8.37 -22.69
N PRO A 327 29.83 -7.26 -23.40
CA PRO A 327 29.98 -7.26 -24.86
C PRO A 327 31.33 -7.85 -25.28
N ILE A 328 31.45 -8.23 -26.56
CA ILE A 328 32.63 -8.91 -27.14
C ILE A 328 33.97 -8.18 -26.88
N ASP A 329 33.98 -6.85 -26.97
CA ASP A 329 35.17 -6.01 -26.75
C ASP A 329 35.70 -6.17 -25.32
N LYS A 330 34.80 -6.16 -24.33
CA LYS A 330 35.16 -6.38 -22.93
C LYS A 330 35.52 -7.83 -22.65
N CYS A 331 34.82 -8.78 -23.27
CA CYS A 331 35.11 -10.22 -23.08
C CYS A 331 36.54 -10.60 -23.47
N GLY A 332 37.15 -9.90 -24.44
CA GLY A 332 38.54 -10.11 -24.85
C GLY A 332 39.59 -9.58 -23.87
N GLU A 333 39.23 -8.65 -22.99
CA GLU A 333 40.15 -7.93 -22.08
C GLU A 333 40.10 -8.45 -20.64
N VAL A 334 38.95 -8.96 -20.21
CA VAL A 334 38.69 -9.25 -18.79
C VAL A 334 39.36 -10.53 -18.30
N LEU A 335 39.74 -10.49 -17.02
CA LEU A 335 40.17 -11.65 -16.26
C LEU A 335 38.99 -12.20 -15.45
N MET A 336 38.95 -13.52 -15.25
CA MET A 336 37.95 -14.21 -14.45
C MET A 336 38.27 -14.11 -12.96
N ASP A 337 38.13 -12.89 -12.42
CA ASP A 337 38.22 -12.59 -11.00
C ASP A 337 37.22 -11.50 -10.56
N TYR A 338 37.06 -11.30 -9.24
CA TYR A 338 36.03 -10.42 -8.71
C TYR A 338 36.27 -8.95 -9.05
N ASP A 339 37.52 -8.52 -9.03
CA ASP A 339 37.85 -7.10 -9.17
C ASP A 339 37.85 -6.69 -10.65
N SER A 340 38.43 -7.50 -11.56
CA SER A 340 38.42 -7.25 -13.00
C SER A 340 37.01 -7.22 -13.58
N LEU A 341 36.12 -8.11 -13.14
CA LEU A 341 34.74 -8.13 -13.62
C LEU A 341 33.91 -6.99 -13.03
N LYS A 342 34.18 -6.61 -11.78
CA LYS A 342 33.56 -5.42 -11.17
C LYS A 342 33.97 -4.13 -11.89
N ASP A 343 35.25 -4.00 -12.24
CA ASP A 343 35.76 -2.85 -12.99
C ASP A 343 35.17 -2.80 -14.41
N ALA A 344 34.86 -3.96 -15.00
CA ALA A 344 34.09 -4.08 -16.24
C ALA A 344 32.57 -3.88 -16.06
N GLN A 345 32.12 -3.41 -14.89
CA GLN A 345 30.71 -3.18 -14.54
C GLN A 345 29.82 -4.45 -14.63
N SER A 346 30.42 -5.60 -14.36
CA SER A 346 29.76 -6.90 -14.18
C SER A 346 30.18 -7.51 -12.83
N GLY A 347 30.10 -8.83 -12.67
CA GLY A 347 30.53 -9.54 -11.47
C GLY A 347 30.90 -10.99 -11.76
N LEU A 348 31.73 -11.58 -10.90
CA LEU A 348 32.13 -12.99 -11.02
C LEU A 348 31.02 -13.96 -10.60
N GLY A 349 30.13 -13.52 -9.71
CA GLY A 349 29.07 -14.36 -9.13
C GLY A 349 29.60 -15.71 -8.65
N THR A 350 28.96 -16.79 -9.08
CA THR A 350 29.35 -18.18 -8.77
C THR A 350 30.43 -18.74 -9.69
N GLY A 351 30.94 -17.99 -10.67
CA GLY A 351 31.84 -18.48 -11.71
C GLY A 351 31.13 -19.26 -12.83
N ALA A 352 29.81 -19.12 -12.93
CA ALA A 352 29.03 -19.61 -14.06
C ALA A 352 29.18 -18.68 -15.27
N VAL A 353 29.69 -19.20 -16.38
CA VAL A 353 29.94 -18.45 -17.61
C VAL A 353 28.92 -18.87 -18.66
N ILE A 354 27.96 -18.01 -18.97
CA ILE A 354 26.93 -18.26 -19.99
C ILE A 354 27.34 -17.52 -21.27
N VAL A 355 27.73 -18.28 -22.29
CA VAL A 355 28.20 -17.75 -23.58
C VAL A 355 27.02 -17.64 -24.56
N MET A 356 26.87 -16.49 -25.21
CA MET A 356 25.84 -16.26 -26.23
C MET A 356 26.51 -15.83 -27.55
N ASP A 357 26.25 -16.60 -28.61
CA ASP A 357 26.69 -16.25 -29.97
C ASP A 357 25.66 -15.33 -30.67
N LYS A 358 26.05 -14.77 -31.82
CA LYS A 358 25.23 -13.83 -32.62
C LYS A 358 23.93 -14.41 -33.18
N SER A 359 23.71 -15.73 -33.09
CA SER A 359 22.43 -16.33 -33.48
C SER A 359 21.34 -16.17 -32.41
N THR A 360 21.73 -15.77 -31.19
CA THR A 360 20.83 -15.63 -30.05
C THR A 360 20.09 -14.31 -30.07
N ASP A 361 18.82 -14.34 -29.69
CA ASP A 361 18.10 -13.15 -29.26
C ASP A 361 18.46 -12.83 -27.80
N ILE A 362 19.37 -11.86 -27.59
CA ILE A 362 19.82 -11.49 -26.25
C ILE A 362 18.71 -10.83 -25.43
N VAL A 363 17.78 -10.11 -26.06
CA VAL A 363 16.64 -9.48 -25.37
C VAL A 363 15.73 -10.57 -24.80
N ALA A 364 15.45 -11.62 -25.58
CA ALA A 364 14.68 -12.78 -25.14
C ALA A 364 15.39 -13.59 -24.05
N ALA A 365 16.71 -13.77 -24.16
CA ALA A 365 17.50 -14.45 -23.14
C ALA A 365 17.43 -13.72 -21.78
N ILE A 366 17.60 -12.39 -21.78
CA ILE A 366 17.50 -11.58 -20.56
C ILE A 366 16.06 -11.52 -20.03
N ALA A 367 15.04 -11.45 -20.91
CA ALA A 367 13.64 -11.52 -20.50
C ALA A 367 13.32 -12.85 -19.79
N ARG A 368 13.92 -13.95 -20.23
CA ARG A 368 13.78 -15.25 -19.58
C ARG A 368 14.38 -15.24 -18.16
N PHE A 369 15.46 -14.51 -17.91
CA PHE A 369 15.97 -14.30 -16.55
C PHE A 369 15.01 -13.46 -15.71
N SER A 370 14.42 -12.40 -16.25
CA SER A 370 13.40 -11.62 -15.53
C SER A 370 12.21 -12.49 -15.11
N GLN A 371 11.78 -13.42 -15.98
CA GLN A 371 10.74 -14.39 -15.67
C GLN A 371 11.17 -15.39 -14.58
N PHE A 372 12.42 -15.86 -14.63
CA PHE A 372 13.01 -16.69 -13.57
C PHE A 372 12.98 -15.97 -12.21
N TYR A 373 13.45 -14.72 -12.14
CA TYR A 373 13.44 -13.97 -10.88
C TYR A 373 12.04 -13.65 -10.35
N LYS A 374 11.07 -13.40 -11.24
CA LYS A 374 9.66 -13.27 -10.85
C LYS A 374 9.13 -14.57 -10.25
N HIS A 375 9.47 -15.71 -10.84
CA HIS A 375 9.04 -17.04 -10.36
C HIS A 375 9.68 -17.38 -9.01
N GLU A 376 10.97 -17.12 -8.88
CA GLU A 376 11.79 -17.48 -7.72
C GLU A 376 11.81 -16.43 -6.60
N SER A 377 11.05 -15.35 -6.73
CA SER A 377 10.89 -14.35 -5.67
C SER A 377 9.93 -14.87 -4.58
N CYS A 378 10.32 -14.81 -3.31
CA CYS A 378 9.45 -15.20 -2.19
C CYS A 378 8.28 -14.23 -1.91
N GLY A 379 8.26 -13.06 -2.55
CA GLY A 379 7.20 -12.06 -2.41
C GLY A 379 7.13 -11.32 -1.06
N GLN A 380 8.17 -11.41 -0.21
CA GLN A 380 8.15 -10.77 1.11
C GLN A 380 8.23 -9.23 1.04
N CYS A 381 9.20 -8.67 0.32
CA CYS A 381 9.38 -7.22 0.22
C CYS A 381 8.72 -6.66 -1.05
N THR A 382 7.92 -5.61 -0.88
CA THR A 382 7.16 -4.97 -1.97
C THR A 382 8.02 -4.55 -3.16
N PRO A 383 9.20 -3.92 -2.98
CA PRO A 383 10.03 -3.51 -4.12
C PRO A 383 10.43 -4.69 -5.02
N CYS A 384 10.76 -5.85 -4.44
CA CYS A 384 11.07 -7.05 -5.21
C CYS A 384 9.80 -7.70 -5.79
N ARG A 385 8.75 -7.89 -4.97
CA ARG A 385 7.53 -8.62 -5.34
C ARG A 385 6.84 -8.00 -6.55
N GLU A 386 6.58 -6.69 -6.46
CA GLU A 386 5.91 -5.96 -7.53
C GLU A 386 6.91 -5.61 -8.64
N GLY A 387 8.12 -5.19 -8.28
CA GLY A 387 9.13 -4.74 -9.23
C GLY A 387 9.57 -5.83 -10.20
N THR A 388 9.81 -7.07 -9.74
CA THR A 388 10.16 -8.19 -10.64
C THR A 388 9.03 -8.55 -11.60
N THR A 389 7.78 -8.48 -11.15
CA THR A 389 6.60 -8.69 -11.99
C THR A 389 6.51 -7.62 -13.08
N TRP A 390 6.72 -6.35 -12.73
CA TRP A 390 6.75 -5.25 -13.68
C TRP A 390 7.92 -5.36 -14.67
N MET A 391 9.12 -5.64 -14.18
CA MET A 391 10.30 -5.82 -15.03
C MET A 391 10.11 -6.97 -16.03
N MET A 392 9.53 -8.10 -15.62
CA MET A 392 9.19 -9.21 -16.51
C MET A 392 8.19 -8.75 -17.60
N ASN A 393 7.07 -8.13 -17.21
CA ASN A 393 6.06 -7.66 -18.16
C ASN A 393 6.62 -6.63 -19.15
N MET A 394 7.51 -5.74 -18.70
CA MET A 394 8.18 -4.77 -19.58
C MET A 394 9.15 -5.47 -20.53
N MET A 395 9.95 -6.42 -20.03
CA MET A 395 10.87 -7.18 -20.85
C MET A 395 10.15 -8.02 -21.91
N GLU A 396 9.02 -8.65 -21.60
CA GLU A 396 8.19 -9.36 -22.59
C GLU A 396 7.75 -8.43 -23.73
N ARG A 397 7.39 -7.17 -23.42
CA ARG A 397 7.09 -6.15 -24.45
C ARG A 397 8.30 -5.78 -25.29
N MET A 398 9.47 -5.66 -24.67
CA MET A 398 10.72 -5.37 -25.38
C MET A 398 11.10 -6.53 -26.32
N VAL A 399 10.87 -7.77 -25.91
CA VAL A 399 11.07 -8.97 -26.75
C VAL A 399 10.17 -8.94 -27.97
N GLU A 400 8.89 -8.60 -27.80
CA GLU A 400 7.95 -8.51 -28.91
C GLU A 400 8.17 -7.27 -29.81
N GLY A 401 8.92 -6.28 -29.32
CA GLY A 401 9.10 -4.97 -30.00
C GLY A 401 7.94 -4.01 -29.79
N ARG A 402 6.92 -4.39 -28.99
CA ARG A 402 5.77 -3.53 -28.67
C ARG A 402 6.04 -2.53 -27.54
N GLY A 403 7.26 -2.47 -27.01
CA GLY A 403 7.65 -1.45 -26.05
C GLY A 403 7.72 -0.05 -26.67
N HIS A 404 7.46 1.00 -25.88
CA HIS A 404 7.78 2.36 -26.29
C HIS A 404 9.25 2.70 -25.99
N VAL A 405 9.94 3.52 -26.80
CA VAL A 405 11.36 3.88 -26.55
C VAL A 405 11.58 4.46 -25.16
N ARG A 406 10.66 5.32 -24.68
CA ARG A 406 10.66 5.85 -23.30
C ARG A 406 10.53 4.77 -22.21
N GLU A 407 9.91 3.62 -22.51
CA GLU A 407 9.83 2.51 -21.56
C GLU A 407 11.20 1.89 -21.26
N ILE A 408 12.21 2.08 -22.13
CA ILE A 408 13.59 1.64 -21.86
C ILE A 408 14.15 2.38 -20.64
N ASP A 409 14.02 3.72 -20.63
CA ASP A 409 14.54 4.53 -19.54
C ASP A 409 13.70 4.37 -18.25
N MET A 410 12.39 4.14 -18.39
CA MET A 410 11.53 3.78 -17.24
C MET A 410 11.88 2.42 -16.65
N LEU A 411 12.18 1.42 -17.48
CA LEU A 411 12.62 0.12 -17.02
C LEU A 411 13.95 0.24 -16.27
N LEU A 412 14.88 1.06 -16.77
CA LEU A 412 16.12 1.39 -16.06
C LEU A 412 15.87 2.09 -14.72
N GLU A 413 14.93 3.04 -14.65
CA GLU A 413 14.55 3.67 -13.38
C GLU A 413 13.96 2.65 -12.40
N LEU A 414 13.06 1.78 -12.87
CA LEU A 414 12.47 0.71 -12.08
C LEU A 414 13.56 -0.21 -11.51
N THR A 415 14.53 -0.63 -12.32
CA THR A 415 15.63 -1.49 -11.83
C THR A 415 16.39 -0.83 -10.67
N LYS A 416 16.61 0.49 -10.70
CA LYS A 416 17.27 1.24 -9.61
C LYS A 416 16.39 1.45 -8.38
N GLN A 417 15.07 1.38 -8.53
CA GLN A 417 14.14 1.42 -7.40
C GLN A 417 14.03 0.06 -6.70
N VAL A 418 14.25 -1.04 -7.43
CA VAL A 418 14.35 -2.39 -6.84
C VAL A 418 15.70 -2.56 -6.15
N GLU A 419 16.79 -2.16 -6.83
CA GLU A 419 18.15 -2.26 -6.34
C GLU A 419 18.34 -1.51 -5.01
N GLY A 420 18.94 -2.16 -4.02
CA GLY A 420 19.27 -1.56 -2.72
C GLY A 420 18.08 -1.21 -1.81
N ARG A 421 16.83 -1.47 -2.22
CA ARG A 421 15.62 -1.27 -1.41
C ARG A 421 14.91 -2.57 -1.00
N THR A 422 15.54 -3.71 -1.29
CA THR A 422 15.01 -5.04 -1.02
C THR A 422 15.69 -5.65 0.21
N ILE A 423 15.00 -6.60 0.88
CA ILE A 423 15.51 -7.25 2.10
C ILE A 423 16.77 -8.09 1.80
N CYS A 424 16.84 -8.67 0.59
CA CYS A 424 17.93 -9.53 0.16
C CYS A 424 18.39 -9.18 -1.26
N ALA A 425 19.58 -9.65 -1.64
CA ALA A 425 20.20 -9.35 -2.92
C ALA A 425 19.50 -9.97 -4.16
N LEU A 426 18.40 -10.71 -4.00
CA LEU A 426 17.62 -11.19 -5.15
C LEU A 426 17.08 -10.01 -5.97
N GLY A 427 16.70 -8.91 -5.32
CA GLY A 427 16.25 -7.70 -6.03
C GLY A 427 17.35 -7.13 -6.94
N ASP A 428 18.58 -7.08 -6.44
CA ASP A 428 19.75 -6.63 -7.21
C ASP A 428 20.03 -7.59 -8.38
N ALA A 429 20.00 -8.90 -8.10
CA ALA A 429 20.19 -9.96 -9.12
C ALA A 429 19.12 -9.93 -10.22
N ALA A 430 17.89 -9.51 -9.91
CA ALA A 430 16.84 -9.33 -10.90
C ALA A 430 16.99 -8.04 -11.73
N ALA A 431 17.57 -6.99 -11.15
CA ALA A 431 17.77 -5.70 -11.78
C ALA A 431 18.99 -5.68 -12.73
N TRP A 432 20.11 -6.26 -12.31
CA TRP A 432 21.40 -6.14 -13.00
C TRP A 432 21.45 -6.72 -14.43
N PRO A 433 20.80 -7.86 -14.77
CA PRO A 433 20.78 -8.37 -16.14
C PRO A 433 20.13 -7.40 -17.12
N ILE A 434 19.03 -6.74 -16.70
CA ILE A 434 18.34 -5.72 -17.49
C ILE A 434 19.20 -4.47 -17.63
N GLN A 435 19.83 -4.03 -16.54
CA GLN A 435 20.77 -2.90 -16.60
C GLN A 435 21.95 -3.17 -17.54
N GLY A 436 22.49 -4.39 -17.55
CA GLY A 436 23.54 -4.83 -18.47
C GLY A 436 23.08 -4.83 -19.92
N LEU A 437 21.90 -5.39 -20.19
CA LEU A 437 21.27 -5.37 -21.52
C LEU A 437 21.14 -3.94 -22.04
N MET A 438 20.55 -3.04 -21.25
CA MET A 438 20.32 -1.66 -21.70
C MET A 438 21.61 -0.83 -21.76
N ARG A 439 22.70 -1.25 -21.10
CA ARG A 439 23.99 -0.56 -21.20
C ARG A 439 24.72 -0.89 -22.51
N HIS A 440 24.64 -2.15 -22.94
CA HIS A 440 25.47 -2.66 -24.04
C HIS A 440 24.66 -2.94 -25.33
N PHE A 441 23.39 -3.29 -25.21
CA PHE A 441 22.51 -3.73 -26.31
C PHE A 441 21.25 -2.86 -26.45
N ARG A 442 21.24 -1.64 -25.88
CA ARG A 442 20.16 -0.67 -26.12
C ARG A 442 19.87 -0.42 -27.59
N PRO A 443 20.87 -0.28 -28.50
CA PRO A 443 20.60 -0.13 -29.92
C PRO A 443 19.77 -1.28 -30.51
N GLU A 444 20.00 -2.52 -30.07
CA GLU A 444 19.26 -3.69 -30.54
C GLU A 444 17.80 -3.67 -30.07
N VAL A 445 17.54 -3.21 -28.84
CA VAL A 445 16.19 -3.00 -28.31
C VAL A 445 15.47 -1.88 -29.05
N GLU A 446 16.15 -0.76 -29.31
CA GLU A 446 15.59 0.38 -30.05
C GLU A 446 15.30 0.04 -31.51
N GLU A 447 16.20 -0.69 -32.18
CA GLU A 447 16.01 -1.20 -33.54
C GLU A 447 14.79 -2.12 -33.60
N ARG A 448 14.64 -3.03 -32.63
CA ARG A 448 13.49 -3.94 -32.57
C ARG A 448 12.17 -3.18 -32.41
N ILE A 449 12.12 -2.16 -31.55
CA ILE A 449 10.95 -1.29 -31.39
C ILE A 449 10.66 -0.53 -32.69
N THR A 450 11.70 -0.01 -33.35
CA THR A 450 11.57 0.74 -34.60
C THR A 450 11.02 -0.13 -35.71
N ARG A 451 11.60 -1.32 -35.92
CA ARG A 451 11.12 -2.32 -36.89
C ARG A 451 9.67 -2.71 -36.63
N PHE A 452 9.30 -2.97 -35.37
CA PHE A 452 7.92 -3.28 -35.03
C PHE A 452 6.96 -2.14 -35.39
N ARG A 453 7.37 -0.88 -35.16
CA ARG A 453 6.58 0.30 -35.53
C ARG A 453 6.46 0.50 -37.04
N GLU A 454 7.52 0.22 -37.80
CA GLU A 454 7.50 0.25 -39.25
C GLU A 454 6.52 -0.79 -39.83
N GLU A 455 6.48 -1.99 -39.24
CA GLU A 455 5.60 -3.08 -39.68
C GLU A 455 4.15 -2.95 -39.21
N ARG A 456 3.92 -2.46 -37.98
CA ARG A 456 2.63 -2.52 -37.27
C ARG A 456 2.05 -1.15 -36.91
N GLY A 457 2.70 -0.07 -37.31
CA GLY A 457 2.34 1.31 -36.99
C GLY A 457 2.66 1.72 -35.55
N ALA A 458 2.17 2.89 -35.14
CA ALA A 458 2.47 3.44 -33.82
C ALA A 458 1.97 2.54 -32.68
N VAL A 459 2.69 2.54 -31.55
CA VAL A 459 2.39 1.71 -30.37
C VAL A 459 2.24 2.61 -29.15
N ALA A 460 1.13 2.48 -28.44
CA ALA A 460 0.85 3.22 -27.21
C ALA A 460 1.65 2.66 -26.03
N PHE A 461 1.73 3.45 -24.94
CA PHE A 461 2.37 3.01 -23.70
C PHE A 461 1.71 1.72 -23.17
N GLY A 462 2.52 0.76 -22.70
CA GLY A 462 2.03 -0.56 -22.27
C GLY A 462 1.83 -1.57 -23.42
N GLY A 463 2.19 -1.19 -24.65
CA GLY A 463 2.26 -2.10 -25.80
C GLY A 463 0.93 -2.41 -26.48
N GLY A 464 -0.02 -1.49 -26.45
CA GLY A 464 -1.22 -1.55 -27.29
C GLY A 464 -0.92 -1.04 -28.70
N SER A 465 -1.22 -1.83 -29.74
CA SER A 465 -1.12 -1.38 -31.13
C SER A 465 -2.14 -0.27 -31.41
N LEU A 466 -1.71 0.88 -31.94
CA LEU A 466 -2.65 1.90 -32.42
C LEU A 466 -3.46 1.43 -33.62
N LEU A 467 -3.01 0.43 -34.39
CA LEU A 467 -3.76 -0.06 -35.55
C LEU A 467 -5.05 -0.82 -35.16
N ASN A 468 -5.05 -1.53 -34.02
CA ASN A 468 -6.28 -2.12 -33.46
C ASN A 468 -7.20 -1.07 -32.82
N LEU A 469 -6.64 0.05 -32.35
CA LEU A 469 -7.41 1.19 -31.83
C LEU A 469 -7.98 2.07 -32.94
N LEU A 470 -7.28 2.22 -34.07
CA LEU A 470 -7.65 3.10 -35.18
C LEU A 470 -8.61 2.43 -36.19
N GLN A 471 -8.57 1.11 -36.39
CA GLN A 471 -9.54 0.42 -37.25
C GLN A 471 -10.95 0.32 -36.63
N LEU A 472 -11.09 0.53 -35.31
CA LEU A 472 -12.39 0.66 -34.64
C LEU A 472 -12.80 2.11 -34.36
N ALA A 473 -11.88 3.07 -34.47
CA ALA A 473 -12.13 4.47 -34.11
C ALA A 473 -12.58 5.37 -35.29
N TRP A 474 -12.44 4.96 -36.55
CA TRP A 474 -12.82 5.80 -37.70
C TRP A 474 -13.67 5.08 -38.74
N ALA A 475 -14.97 4.95 -38.46
CA ALA A 475 -15.98 5.21 -39.48
C ALA A 475 -16.35 6.71 -39.39
N PRO A 476 -16.27 7.48 -40.47
CA PRO A 476 -16.44 8.93 -40.40
C PRO A 476 -17.92 9.27 -40.17
N THR A 477 -18.28 9.63 -38.93
CA THR A 477 -19.43 10.50 -38.69
C THR A 477 -18.94 11.93 -38.63
N SER A 478 -19.24 12.67 -39.69
CA SER A 478 -19.12 14.12 -39.81
C SER A 478 -19.74 14.83 -38.60
N HIS A 479 -18.93 15.43 -37.72
CA HIS A 479 -19.27 16.67 -37.00
C HIS A 479 -17.97 17.38 -36.58
N GLY A 480 -17.94 18.70 -36.81
CA GLY A 480 -16.74 19.50 -36.95
C GLY A 480 -16.07 19.98 -35.66
N ASP A 481 -14.90 20.57 -35.89
CA ASP A 481 -14.04 21.26 -34.94
C ASP A 481 -14.83 22.16 -33.98
N SER A 482 -14.74 21.83 -32.68
CA SER A 482 -14.94 22.81 -31.62
C SER A 482 -14.03 22.50 -30.43
N ASP A 483 -13.36 23.56 -29.99
CA ASP A 483 -12.44 23.68 -28.85
C ASP A 483 -13.11 23.25 -27.52
N PRO A 484 -12.51 22.36 -26.71
CA PRO A 484 -13.10 21.89 -25.45
C PRO A 484 -13.11 22.95 -24.32
N HIS A 485 -12.55 24.15 -24.54
CA HIS A 485 -12.61 25.26 -23.57
C HIS A 485 -13.90 26.11 -23.61
N GLN A 486 -14.96 25.67 -24.33
CA GLN A 486 -16.26 26.37 -24.37
C GLN A 486 -17.47 25.57 -23.86
N VAL A 487 -17.27 24.59 -22.97
CA VAL A 487 -18.39 23.88 -22.32
C VAL A 487 -18.67 24.42 -20.93
N ASP A 488 -18.96 25.72 -20.80
CA ASP A 488 -19.76 26.25 -19.68
C ASP A 488 -20.23 27.68 -19.97
N GLU A 489 -21.45 27.85 -20.50
CA GLU A 489 -22.34 29.00 -20.20
C GLU A 489 -23.71 28.91 -20.88
N GLN A 490 -23.92 28.02 -21.87
CA GLN A 490 -25.22 27.90 -22.57
C GLN A 490 -26.10 26.68 -22.19
N ALA A 491 -25.68 25.82 -21.25
CA ALA A 491 -26.52 24.71 -20.77
C ALA A 491 -27.54 25.11 -19.68
N ASN A 492 -27.64 26.40 -19.32
CA ASN A 492 -28.52 26.91 -18.25
C ASN A 492 -29.68 27.81 -18.70
N ALA A 493 -29.99 27.86 -20.01
CA ALA A 493 -31.16 28.60 -20.48
C ALA A 493 -32.01 27.74 -21.44
N VAL A 494 -33.32 27.71 -21.17
CA VAL A 494 -34.39 26.99 -21.89
C VAL A 494 -34.56 25.51 -21.49
N ILE A 495 -34.90 25.29 -20.22
CA ILE A 495 -35.76 24.16 -19.83
C ILE A 495 -37.20 24.65 -19.98
N ALA A 496 -37.90 24.18 -21.03
CA ALA A 496 -39.35 24.27 -21.09
C ALA A 496 -39.95 23.65 -19.80
N PRO A 497 -41.04 24.20 -19.24
CA PRO A 497 -41.61 23.67 -18.01
C PRO A 497 -41.88 22.16 -18.18
N PRO A 498 -41.51 21.33 -17.18
CA PRO A 498 -41.78 19.90 -17.26
C PRO A 498 -43.29 19.68 -17.48
N PRO A 499 -43.70 18.64 -18.23
CA PRO A 499 -45.11 18.29 -18.38
C PRO A 499 -45.75 18.10 -17.00
N PRO A 500 -47.09 18.31 -16.88
CA PRO A 500 -47.77 18.39 -15.59
C PRO A 500 -47.44 17.18 -14.72
N ARG A 501 -47.02 17.46 -13.49
CA ARG A 501 -46.69 16.47 -12.46
C ARG A 501 -47.88 15.52 -12.27
N VAL A 502 -47.68 14.23 -12.55
CA VAL A 502 -48.40 13.20 -11.80
C VAL A 502 -47.95 13.37 -10.34
N ASP A 503 -48.89 13.65 -9.46
CA ASP A 503 -48.64 13.89 -8.04
C ASP A 503 -48.34 12.56 -7.32
N ILE A 504 -47.10 12.05 -7.50
CA ILE A 504 -46.62 10.81 -6.86
C ILE A 504 -46.18 11.08 -5.40
N GLY A 505 -45.84 12.33 -5.06
CA GLY A 505 -45.17 12.71 -3.81
C GLY A 505 -45.96 12.49 -2.51
N SER A 506 -47.26 12.22 -2.58
CA SER A 506 -48.07 11.85 -1.40
C SER A 506 -48.18 10.34 -1.16
N ILE A 507 -47.89 9.51 -2.18
CA ILE A 507 -48.12 8.06 -2.17
C ILE A 507 -46.86 7.31 -1.70
N ALA A 508 -45.66 7.72 -2.14
CA ALA A 508 -44.41 7.05 -1.78
C ALA A 508 -44.14 7.01 -0.26
N ARG A 509 -44.58 8.03 0.48
CA ARG A 509 -44.47 8.08 1.95
C ARG A 509 -45.45 7.14 2.69
N ARG A 510 -46.41 6.54 1.97
CA ARG A 510 -47.43 5.61 2.52
C ARG A 510 -47.12 4.14 2.22
N LEU A 511 -46.16 3.86 1.33
CA LEU A 511 -45.72 2.50 1.02
C LEU A 511 -44.78 2.00 2.13
N THR A 512 -45.18 0.92 2.80
CA THR A 512 -44.41 0.28 3.86
C THR A 512 -44.36 -1.22 3.59
N PRO A 513 -43.26 -1.93 3.93
CA PRO A 513 -43.17 -3.39 3.76
C PRO A 513 -44.35 -4.13 4.43
N ASP A 514 -44.86 -3.60 5.54
CA ASP A 514 -46.01 -4.17 6.27
C ASP A 514 -47.37 -4.08 5.54
N LYS A 515 -47.41 -3.47 4.34
CA LYS A 515 -48.62 -3.30 3.51
C LYS A 515 -48.39 -3.84 2.09
N PRO A 516 -48.27 -5.17 1.92
CA PRO A 516 -47.92 -5.77 0.64
C PRO A 516 -48.95 -5.44 -0.46
N GLU A 517 -50.25 -5.38 -0.15
CA GLU A 517 -51.31 -5.08 -1.13
C GLU A 517 -51.16 -3.69 -1.74
N ALA A 518 -50.78 -2.69 -0.94
CA ALA A 518 -50.56 -1.32 -1.41
C ALA A 518 -49.34 -1.24 -2.35
N ILE A 519 -48.29 -2.04 -2.07
CA ILE A 519 -47.11 -2.15 -2.92
C ILE A 519 -47.46 -2.83 -4.24
N LEU A 520 -48.22 -3.93 -4.22
CA LEU A 520 -48.64 -4.63 -5.44
C LEU A 520 -49.49 -3.72 -6.34
N GLN A 521 -50.44 -2.98 -5.77
CA GLN A 521 -51.25 -2.00 -6.50
C GLN A 521 -50.40 -0.88 -7.11
N PHE A 522 -49.41 -0.38 -6.36
CA PHE A 522 -48.47 0.63 -6.87
C PHE A 522 -47.63 0.08 -8.02
N PHE A 523 -47.09 -1.13 -7.86
CA PHE A 523 -46.29 -1.82 -8.86
C PHE A 523 -47.04 -1.98 -10.19
N GLU A 524 -48.30 -2.43 -10.13
CA GLU A 524 -49.19 -2.58 -11.29
C GLU A 524 -49.56 -1.26 -11.96
N LYS A 525 -49.86 -0.22 -11.16
CA LYS A 525 -50.38 1.04 -11.68
C LYS A 525 -49.32 1.86 -12.42
N HIS A 526 -48.06 1.80 -11.97
CA HIS A 526 -47.02 2.73 -12.43
C HIS A 526 -45.99 2.11 -13.39
N VAL A 527 -46.06 0.81 -13.68
CA VAL A 527 -45.12 0.14 -14.59
C VAL A 527 -45.18 0.69 -16.02
N ALA A 528 -46.36 1.07 -16.52
CA ALA A 528 -46.54 1.61 -17.87
C ALA A 528 -45.88 2.99 -18.02
N ASP A 529 -46.05 3.86 -17.03
CA ASP A 529 -45.41 5.19 -16.98
C ASP A 529 -43.88 5.06 -16.92
N TRP A 530 -43.39 4.08 -16.15
CA TRP A 530 -41.96 3.76 -16.08
C TRP A 530 -41.43 3.26 -17.44
N ALA A 531 -42.11 2.30 -18.07
CA ALA A 531 -41.70 1.73 -19.35
C ALA A 531 -41.72 2.75 -20.50
N ALA A 532 -42.60 3.76 -20.45
CA ALA A 532 -42.67 4.83 -21.46
C ALA A 532 -41.56 5.89 -21.33
N SER A 533 -40.78 5.88 -20.24
CA SER A 533 -39.74 6.86 -19.99
C SER A 533 -38.54 6.68 -20.91
N LYS A 534 -38.17 7.74 -21.64
CA LYS A 534 -36.95 7.77 -22.47
C LYS A 534 -35.69 7.36 -21.69
N ARG A 535 -35.61 7.73 -20.40
CA ARG A 535 -34.46 7.41 -19.53
C ARG A 535 -34.27 5.90 -19.36
N VAL A 536 -35.36 5.13 -19.34
CA VAL A 536 -35.32 3.66 -19.22
C VAL A 536 -34.77 3.06 -20.50
N ALA A 537 -35.23 3.52 -21.66
CA ALA A 537 -34.72 3.09 -22.96
C ALA A 537 -33.22 3.42 -23.11
N ASP A 538 -32.82 4.66 -22.81
CA ASP A 538 -31.42 5.09 -22.90
C ASP A 538 -30.51 4.23 -21.99
N ARG A 539 -30.97 3.89 -20.77
CA ARG A 539 -30.22 2.99 -19.87
C ARG A 539 -30.12 1.57 -20.41
N LEU A 540 -31.19 1.01 -20.98
CA LEU A 540 -31.13 -0.34 -21.54
C LEU A 540 -30.15 -0.42 -22.72
N VAL A 541 -30.04 0.63 -23.54
CA VAL A 541 -28.99 0.76 -24.56
C VAL A 541 -27.60 0.74 -23.91
N LEU A 542 -27.39 1.53 -22.86
CA LEU A 542 -26.11 1.55 -22.12
C LEU A 542 -25.74 0.16 -21.54
N PHE A 543 -26.73 -0.64 -21.16
CA PHE A 543 -26.55 -2.00 -20.66
C PHE A 543 -26.41 -3.06 -21.76
N GLY A 544 -26.34 -2.65 -23.03
CA GLY A 544 -26.11 -3.53 -24.17
C GLY A 544 -27.37 -4.17 -24.76
N VAL A 545 -28.57 -3.71 -24.40
CA VAL A 545 -29.81 -4.15 -25.06
C VAL A 545 -29.93 -3.41 -26.40
N PRO A 546 -30.01 -4.11 -27.55
CA PRO A 546 -30.12 -3.47 -28.86
C PRO A 546 -31.39 -2.62 -28.95
N GLN A 547 -31.26 -1.41 -29.51
CA GLN A 547 -32.32 -0.40 -29.53
C GLN A 547 -33.62 -0.90 -30.18
N GLU A 548 -33.52 -1.78 -31.17
CA GLU A 548 -34.64 -2.38 -31.88
C GLU A 548 -35.49 -3.34 -31.02
N HIS A 549 -34.94 -3.92 -29.95
CA HIS A 549 -35.63 -4.89 -29.11
C HIS A 549 -36.18 -4.30 -27.80
N ILE A 550 -35.74 -3.10 -27.42
CA ILE A 550 -36.17 -2.43 -26.18
C ILE A 550 -37.69 -2.26 -26.08
N PRO A 551 -38.41 -1.78 -27.13
CA PRO A 551 -39.87 -1.63 -27.05
C PRO A 551 -40.58 -2.96 -26.74
N THR A 552 -40.13 -4.05 -27.36
CA THR A 552 -40.69 -5.40 -27.13
C THR A 552 -40.42 -5.88 -25.71
N VAL A 553 -39.18 -5.77 -25.22
CA VAL A 553 -38.81 -6.18 -23.85
C VAL A 553 -39.67 -5.45 -22.80
N LEU A 554 -39.78 -4.12 -22.93
CA LEU A 554 -40.56 -3.30 -22.01
C LEU A 554 -42.07 -3.58 -22.09
N LEU A 555 -42.60 -3.81 -23.30
CA LEU A 555 -44.00 -4.16 -23.50
C LEU A 555 -44.35 -5.51 -22.84
N VAL A 556 -43.54 -6.55 -23.09
CA VAL A 556 -43.78 -7.89 -22.53
C VAL A 556 -43.68 -7.86 -21.00
N PHE A 557 -42.71 -7.14 -20.43
CA PHE A 557 -42.63 -6.96 -18.97
C PHE A 557 -43.85 -6.22 -18.41
N THR A 558 -44.28 -5.14 -19.05
CA THR A 558 -45.47 -4.37 -18.64
C THR A 558 -46.73 -5.26 -18.65
N GLN A 559 -46.87 -6.11 -19.65
CA GLN A 559 -47.96 -7.11 -19.72
C GLN A 559 -47.85 -8.18 -18.62
N ALA A 560 -46.64 -8.66 -18.30
CA ALA A 560 -46.43 -9.63 -17.24
C ALA A 560 -46.80 -9.07 -15.85
N VAL A 561 -46.52 -7.78 -15.61
CA VAL A 561 -46.91 -7.08 -14.38
C VAL A 561 -48.42 -6.83 -14.34
N THR A 562 -49.00 -6.25 -15.38
CA THR A 562 -50.44 -5.89 -15.41
C THR A 562 -51.38 -7.10 -15.46
N SER A 563 -50.92 -8.24 -15.97
CA SER A 563 -51.65 -9.51 -15.93
C SER A 563 -51.60 -10.22 -14.56
N LYS A 564 -50.99 -9.59 -13.55
CA LYS A 564 -50.84 -10.10 -12.18
C LYS A 564 -50.01 -11.38 -12.04
N LYS A 565 -49.27 -11.78 -13.08
CA LYS A 565 -48.36 -12.93 -12.99
C LYS A 565 -47.19 -12.65 -12.03
N LEU A 566 -46.68 -11.41 -12.05
CA LEU A 566 -45.59 -10.95 -11.19
C LEU A 566 -46.08 -10.36 -9.84
N SER A 567 -47.35 -9.96 -9.77
CA SER A 567 -47.96 -9.33 -8.59
C SER A 567 -48.69 -10.34 -7.67
N THR A 568 -48.17 -11.57 -7.57
CA THR A 568 -48.70 -12.59 -6.65
C THR A 568 -48.02 -12.55 -5.29
N HIS A 569 -48.52 -13.28 -4.29
CA HIS A 569 -47.85 -13.40 -3.00
C HIS A 569 -46.43 -14.00 -3.13
N ASN A 570 -46.27 -15.01 -3.98
CA ASN A 570 -44.95 -15.58 -4.29
C ASN A 570 -44.09 -14.56 -5.05
N GLY A 571 -44.65 -13.86 -6.04
CA GLY A 571 -43.95 -12.81 -6.77
C GLY A 571 -43.46 -11.65 -5.89
N TYR A 572 -44.20 -11.32 -4.82
CA TYR A 572 -43.77 -10.34 -3.83
C TYR A 572 -42.43 -10.72 -3.17
N ILE A 573 -42.24 -12.01 -2.89
CA ILE A 573 -41.03 -12.57 -2.28
C ILE A 573 -39.94 -12.75 -3.34
N ASP A 574 -40.25 -13.47 -4.43
CA ASP A 574 -39.29 -13.87 -5.47
C ASP A 574 -38.62 -12.68 -6.15
N TYR A 575 -39.38 -11.58 -6.35
CA TYR A 575 -38.88 -10.34 -6.95
C TYR A 575 -38.59 -9.23 -5.92
N SER A 576 -38.65 -9.54 -4.62
CA SER A 576 -38.34 -8.59 -3.54
C SER A 576 -39.10 -7.26 -3.66
N LEU A 577 -40.40 -7.33 -3.97
CA LEU A 577 -41.24 -6.14 -4.20
C LEU A 577 -41.37 -5.26 -2.95
N GLU A 578 -41.08 -5.78 -1.76
CA GLU A 578 -40.99 -4.98 -0.53
C GLU A 578 -40.02 -3.79 -0.62
N ARG A 579 -39.06 -3.79 -1.57
CA ARG A 579 -38.17 -2.66 -1.85
C ARG A 579 -38.92 -1.36 -2.15
N PHE A 580 -40.12 -1.41 -2.73
CA PHE A 580 -40.96 -0.22 -2.95
C PHE A 580 -41.30 0.51 -1.63
N GLY A 581 -41.37 -0.20 -0.49
CA GLY A 581 -41.61 0.39 0.83
C GLY A 581 -40.35 0.79 1.61
N ARG A 582 -39.15 0.50 1.08
CA ARG A 582 -37.86 0.71 1.77
C ARG A 582 -37.15 2.03 1.43
N MET A 583 -37.81 2.94 0.71
CA MET A 583 -37.25 4.26 0.38
C MET A 583 -36.89 5.06 1.64
N SER A 584 -35.72 5.72 1.63
CA SER A 584 -35.25 6.64 2.65
C SER A 584 -35.81 8.06 2.40
N PRO A 585 -36.01 8.90 3.43
CA PRO A 585 -36.42 10.29 3.25
C PRO A 585 -35.51 11.14 2.36
N ASP A 586 -34.23 10.78 2.27
CA ASP A 586 -33.20 11.51 1.50
C ASP A 586 -33.04 11.00 0.06
N ASP A 587 -33.80 9.97 -0.34
CA ASP A 587 -33.73 9.42 -1.70
C ASP A 587 -34.50 10.28 -2.71
N ASP A 588 -33.97 10.43 -3.93
CA ASP A 588 -34.76 10.91 -5.06
C ASP A 588 -35.79 9.85 -5.45
N GLU A 589 -37.06 10.19 -5.26
CA GLU A 589 -38.19 9.28 -5.43
C GLU A 589 -38.25 8.66 -6.84
N ARG A 590 -37.99 9.47 -7.88
CA ARG A 590 -38.06 9.02 -9.27
C ARG A 590 -36.92 8.06 -9.57
N GLN A 591 -35.71 8.41 -9.17
CA GLN A 591 -34.54 7.58 -9.35
C GLN A 591 -34.67 6.26 -8.57
N TYR A 592 -35.20 6.32 -7.35
CA TYR A 592 -35.39 5.14 -6.51
C TYR A 592 -36.35 4.14 -7.14
N PHE A 593 -37.55 4.56 -7.54
CA PHE A 593 -38.50 3.64 -8.16
C PHE A 593 -38.02 3.11 -9.51
N ASP A 594 -37.36 3.93 -10.31
CA ASP A 594 -36.73 3.48 -11.56
C ASP A 594 -35.71 2.35 -11.33
N MET A 595 -34.89 2.47 -10.29
CA MET A 595 -33.95 1.43 -9.87
C MET A 595 -34.65 0.15 -9.43
N VAL A 596 -35.73 0.26 -8.63
CA VAL A 596 -36.49 -0.91 -8.17
C VAL A 596 -37.16 -1.63 -9.35
N TYR A 597 -37.85 -0.92 -10.24
CA TYR A 597 -38.47 -1.53 -11.44
C TYR A 597 -37.43 -2.21 -12.34
N SER A 598 -36.28 -1.57 -12.55
CA SER A 598 -35.19 -2.15 -13.35
C SER A 598 -34.64 -3.43 -12.75
N THR A 599 -34.48 -3.46 -11.42
CA THR A 599 -34.02 -4.64 -10.70
C THR A 599 -35.00 -5.80 -10.87
N VAL A 600 -36.31 -5.50 -10.80
CA VAL A 600 -37.36 -6.50 -11.02
C VAL A 600 -37.35 -7.00 -12.47
N LEU A 601 -37.20 -6.12 -13.45
CA LEU A 601 -37.06 -6.50 -14.87
C LEU A 601 -35.89 -7.47 -15.08
N TYR A 602 -34.70 -7.12 -14.59
CA TYR A 602 -33.50 -7.95 -14.75
C TYR A 602 -33.62 -9.27 -13.98
N THR A 603 -34.19 -9.25 -12.77
CA THR A 603 -34.43 -10.49 -12.00
C THR A 603 -35.41 -11.40 -12.73
N TRP A 604 -36.46 -10.85 -13.33
CA TRP A 604 -37.46 -11.60 -14.11
C TRP A 604 -36.90 -12.18 -15.41
N VAL A 605 -36.11 -11.41 -16.16
CA VAL A 605 -35.46 -11.87 -17.40
C VAL A 605 -34.42 -12.95 -17.13
N SER A 606 -33.74 -12.87 -15.98
CA SER A 606 -32.67 -13.80 -15.61
C SER A 606 -33.17 -15.14 -15.08
N ASP A 607 -34.44 -15.22 -14.67
CA ASP A 607 -35.05 -16.45 -14.20
C ASP A 607 -35.18 -17.47 -15.35
N PRO A 608 -34.54 -18.65 -15.24
CA PRO A 608 -34.63 -19.70 -16.25
C PRO A 608 -36.07 -20.12 -16.60
N ALA A 609 -37.01 -20.00 -15.67
CA ALA A 609 -38.41 -20.35 -15.90
C ALA A 609 -39.10 -19.44 -16.94
N ASN A 610 -38.59 -18.23 -17.15
CA ASN A 610 -39.18 -17.24 -18.05
C ASN A 610 -38.56 -17.24 -19.45
N GLN A 611 -37.43 -17.92 -19.67
CA GLN A 611 -36.68 -17.84 -20.93
C GLN A 611 -37.48 -18.31 -22.14
N ALA A 612 -38.10 -19.49 -22.07
CA ALA A 612 -38.93 -20.03 -23.16
C ALA A 612 -40.13 -19.11 -23.48
N PHE A 613 -40.71 -18.47 -22.46
CA PHE A 613 -41.77 -17.48 -22.66
C PHE A 613 -41.23 -16.24 -23.39
N LEU A 614 -40.11 -15.67 -22.95
CA LEU A 614 -39.51 -14.48 -23.57
C LEU A 614 -39.14 -14.72 -25.06
N GLU A 615 -38.60 -15.90 -25.38
CA GLU A 615 -38.31 -16.30 -26.76
C GLU A 615 -39.58 -16.40 -27.61
N SER A 616 -40.66 -16.96 -27.05
CA SER A 616 -41.97 -17.05 -27.72
C SER A 616 -42.58 -15.68 -28.04
N GLN A 617 -42.19 -14.63 -27.32
CA GLN A 617 -42.64 -13.25 -27.53
C GLN A 617 -41.75 -12.48 -28.55
N GLY A 618 -40.79 -13.15 -29.19
CA GLY A 618 -39.95 -12.57 -30.24
C GLY A 618 -38.70 -11.84 -29.73
N ILE A 619 -38.30 -12.04 -28.47
CA ILE A 619 -37.04 -11.51 -27.94
C ILE A 619 -35.91 -12.51 -28.26
N PRO A 620 -34.85 -12.11 -28.99
CA PRO A 620 -33.80 -13.05 -29.36
C PRO A 620 -33.02 -13.59 -28.15
N THR A 621 -32.64 -14.86 -28.20
CA THR A 621 -31.87 -15.54 -27.14
C THR A 621 -30.60 -14.78 -26.75
N ARG A 622 -29.90 -14.13 -27.71
CA ARG A 622 -28.71 -13.30 -27.41
C ARG A 622 -29.01 -12.15 -26.46
N VAL A 623 -30.19 -11.52 -26.57
CA VAL A 623 -30.59 -10.37 -25.75
C VAL A 623 -30.92 -10.84 -24.34
N ILE A 624 -31.65 -11.96 -24.24
CA ILE A 624 -31.97 -12.60 -22.96
C ILE A 624 -30.69 -13.02 -22.24
N GLN A 625 -29.75 -13.66 -22.94
CA GLN A 625 -28.45 -14.07 -22.40
C GLN A 625 -27.61 -12.87 -21.96
N GLY A 626 -27.58 -11.78 -22.72
CA GLY A 626 -26.87 -10.55 -22.34
C GLY A 626 -27.44 -9.92 -21.06
N MET A 627 -28.76 -9.75 -20.99
CA MET A 627 -29.43 -9.23 -19.78
C MET A 627 -29.22 -10.14 -18.57
N ARG A 628 -29.30 -11.45 -18.77
CA ARG A 628 -29.03 -12.46 -17.72
C ARG A 628 -27.59 -12.40 -17.24
N GLY A 629 -26.62 -12.37 -18.16
CA GLY A 629 -25.20 -12.27 -17.81
C GLY A 629 -24.91 -11.02 -16.99
N LEU A 630 -25.57 -9.90 -17.27
CA LEU A 630 -25.39 -8.66 -16.53
C LEU A 630 -25.99 -8.74 -15.12
N ALA A 631 -27.16 -9.35 -14.98
CA ALA A 631 -27.77 -9.59 -13.67
C ALA A 631 -26.94 -10.56 -12.81
N GLU A 632 -26.40 -11.62 -13.42
CA GLU A 632 -25.51 -12.58 -12.74
C GLU A 632 -24.19 -11.92 -12.31
N ALA A 633 -23.57 -11.11 -13.18
CA ALA A 633 -22.32 -10.42 -12.89
C ALA A 633 -22.44 -9.38 -11.76
N THR A 634 -23.62 -8.78 -11.59
CA THR A 634 -23.90 -7.76 -10.58
C THR A 634 -24.58 -8.30 -9.32
N SER A 635 -25.07 -9.55 -9.33
CA SER A 635 -25.83 -10.12 -8.22
C SER A 635 -24.97 -10.37 -6.97
N ARG A 636 -25.55 -10.08 -5.81
CA ARG A 636 -25.05 -10.49 -4.49
C ARG A 636 -26.18 -10.79 -3.54
N SER A 637 -26.83 -11.93 -3.76
CA SER A 637 -27.99 -12.33 -2.97
C SER A 637 -27.67 -12.45 -1.46
N HIS A 638 -26.45 -12.85 -1.11
CA HIS A 638 -25.98 -13.01 0.27
C HIS A 638 -24.66 -12.27 0.51
N PRO A 639 -24.67 -10.97 0.82
CA PRO A 639 -23.45 -10.18 1.04
C PRO A 639 -22.52 -10.75 2.13
N GLY A 640 -23.09 -11.43 3.13
CA GLY A 640 -22.33 -12.08 4.20
C GLY A 640 -21.37 -13.18 3.74
N ASP A 641 -21.64 -13.86 2.64
CA ASP A 641 -20.84 -14.99 2.15
C ASP A 641 -19.47 -14.57 1.60
N HIS A 642 -19.32 -13.28 1.26
CA HIS A 642 -18.06 -12.71 0.80
C HIS A 642 -17.00 -12.60 1.90
N TYR A 643 -17.34 -12.92 3.15
CA TYR A 643 -16.44 -12.82 4.30
C TYR A 643 -16.25 -14.19 4.97
N PRO A 644 -15.63 -15.18 4.29
CA PRO A 644 -15.54 -16.55 4.80
C PRO A 644 -14.77 -16.64 6.12
N ALA A 645 -13.77 -15.78 6.35
CA ALA A 645 -13.04 -15.72 7.62
C ALA A 645 -13.97 -15.38 8.79
N ALA A 646 -14.81 -14.36 8.63
CA ALA A 646 -15.79 -13.97 9.65
C ALA A 646 -16.91 -15.02 9.81
N ARG A 647 -17.34 -15.67 8.72
CA ARG A 647 -18.35 -16.75 8.75
C ARG A 647 -17.82 -18.03 9.42
N GLY A 648 -16.51 -18.25 9.43
CA GLY A 648 -15.88 -19.38 10.12
C GLY A 648 -15.87 -19.27 11.65
N LEU A 649 -16.25 -18.11 12.21
CA LEU A 649 -16.34 -17.87 13.65
C LEU A 649 -17.78 -17.78 14.11
N ARG A 650 -18.04 -18.21 15.34
CA ARG A 650 -19.23 -17.77 16.09
C ARG A 650 -18.93 -16.40 16.69
N ARG A 651 -19.58 -15.34 16.17
CA ARG A 651 -19.36 -13.96 16.62
C ARG A 651 -20.53 -13.49 17.48
N LYS A 652 -20.22 -12.66 18.47
CA LYS A 652 -21.18 -12.04 19.38
C LYS A 652 -21.15 -10.53 19.21
N PHE A 653 -22.30 -9.95 18.89
CA PHE A 653 -22.48 -8.52 18.77
C PHE A 653 -23.08 -7.92 20.04
N ILE A 654 -22.53 -6.79 20.47
CA ILE A 654 -23.03 -5.99 21.59
C ILE A 654 -23.28 -4.58 21.08
N MET A 655 -24.54 -4.22 20.89
CA MET A 655 -24.94 -2.88 20.51
C MET A 655 -25.07 -1.98 21.74
N HIS A 656 -24.36 -0.86 21.75
CA HIS A 656 -24.48 0.20 22.74
C HIS A 656 -25.19 1.40 22.11
N VAL A 657 -26.50 1.51 22.36
CA VAL A 657 -27.37 2.48 21.70
C VAL A 657 -27.87 3.53 22.67
N GLY A 658 -27.81 4.80 22.27
CA GLY A 658 -28.26 5.92 23.08
C GLY A 658 -28.05 7.27 22.39
N PRO A 659 -28.67 8.35 22.88
CA PRO A 659 -28.51 9.68 22.30
C PRO A 659 -27.08 10.22 22.47
N THR A 660 -26.75 11.32 21.80
CA THR A 660 -25.50 12.05 22.05
C THR A 660 -25.38 12.41 23.54
N ASN A 661 -24.18 12.23 24.11
CA ASN A 661 -23.87 12.45 25.53
C ASN A 661 -24.52 11.42 26.51
N SER A 662 -24.54 10.15 26.11
CA SER A 662 -25.05 9.01 26.91
C SER A 662 -23.97 8.10 27.49
N GLY A 663 -22.69 8.32 27.16
CA GLY A 663 -21.61 7.43 27.57
C GLY A 663 -21.59 6.07 26.86
N LYS A 664 -22.38 5.89 25.79
CA LYS A 664 -22.53 4.62 25.05
C LYS A 664 -21.23 3.94 24.62
N THR A 665 -20.20 4.72 24.26
CA THR A 665 -18.89 4.19 23.83
C THR A 665 -18.00 3.74 24.99
N HIS A 666 -18.30 4.13 26.23
CA HIS A 666 -17.43 3.90 27.38
C HIS A 666 -17.17 2.41 27.63
N HIS A 667 -18.22 1.60 27.74
CA HIS A 667 -18.09 0.16 28.03
C HIS A 667 -17.37 -0.59 26.91
N ALA A 668 -17.65 -0.25 25.65
CA ALA A 668 -16.97 -0.84 24.49
C ALA A 668 -15.45 -0.58 24.51
N LEU A 669 -15.05 0.64 24.84
CA LEU A 669 -13.62 0.99 24.96
C LEU A 669 -12.93 0.30 26.14
N ARG A 670 -13.64 0.12 27.28
CA ARG A 670 -13.11 -0.66 28.40
C ARG A 670 -12.92 -2.14 28.04
N ALA A 671 -13.83 -2.72 27.27
CA ALA A 671 -13.69 -4.08 26.74
C ALA A 671 -12.48 -4.18 25.79
N LEU A 672 -12.32 -3.22 24.88
CA LEU A 672 -11.16 -3.14 23.98
C LEU A 672 -9.84 -3.03 24.76
N ALA A 673 -9.78 -2.17 25.78
CA ALA A 673 -8.60 -1.97 26.61
C ALA A 673 -8.25 -3.21 27.47
N ALA A 674 -9.22 -4.08 27.76
CA ALA A 674 -8.99 -5.37 28.43
C ALA A 674 -8.59 -6.50 27.46
N ALA A 675 -8.93 -6.38 26.18
CA ALA A 675 -8.72 -7.44 25.21
C ALA A 675 -7.23 -7.70 24.92
N PRO A 676 -6.81 -8.96 24.69
CA PRO A 676 -5.44 -9.28 24.26
C PRO A 676 -5.15 -8.75 22.86
N THR A 677 -6.11 -8.88 21.95
CA THR A 677 -6.07 -8.35 20.58
C THR A 677 -7.36 -7.59 20.27
N GLY A 678 -7.26 -6.49 19.54
CA GLY A 678 -8.46 -5.73 19.20
C GLY A 678 -8.28 -4.57 18.26
N ILE A 679 -9.41 -4.04 17.79
CA ILE A 679 -9.46 -2.93 16.85
C ILE A 679 -10.59 -1.96 17.19
N TYR A 680 -10.28 -0.67 17.15
CA TYR A 680 -11.26 0.41 17.14
C TYR A 680 -11.41 0.95 15.71
N ALA A 681 -12.65 1.07 15.23
CA ALA A 681 -13.02 1.57 13.92
C ALA A 681 -13.96 2.77 14.07
N GLY A 682 -13.44 3.98 13.87
CA GLY A 682 -14.18 5.23 14.02
C GLY A 682 -14.64 5.86 12.68
N PRO A 683 -15.68 6.72 12.70
CA PRO A 683 -16.15 7.45 11.51
C PRO A 683 -15.20 8.53 11.01
N LEU A 684 -14.26 8.97 11.85
CA LEU A 684 -13.43 10.15 11.63
C LEU A 684 -11.99 9.91 12.04
N ARG A 685 -11.07 10.52 11.29
CA ARG A 685 -9.63 10.56 11.63
C ARG A 685 -9.39 11.07 13.06
N LEU A 686 -10.13 12.09 13.48
CA LEU A 686 -10.03 12.66 14.84
C LEU A 686 -10.29 11.63 15.93
N LEU A 687 -11.31 10.80 15.77
CA LEU A 687 -11.64 9.78 16.76
C LEU A 687 -10.63 8.64 16.75
N ALA A 688 -10.11 8.27 15.58
CA ALA A 688 -9.01 7.29 15.51
C ALA A 688 -7.76 7.78 16.25
N HIS A 689 -7.40 9.07 16.11
CA HIS A 689 -6.33 9.69 16.88
C HIS A 689 -6.64 9.74 18.38
N GLU A 690 -7.84 10.16 18.75
CA GLU A 690 -8.26 10.25 20.16
C GLU A 690 -8.13 8.89 20.87
N ILE A 691 -8.66 7.82 20.27
CA ILE A 691 -8.60 6.49 20.88
C ILE A 691 -7.18 5.93 20.88
N TRP A 692 -6.40 6.17 19.82
CA TRP A 692 -4.99 5.82 19.78
C TRP A 692 -4.20 6.48 20.91
N GLU A 693 -4.37 7.79 21.12
CA GLU A 693 -3.70 8.53 22.17
C GLU A 693 -4.15 8.06 23.56
N ARG A 694 -5.46 7.88 23.77
CA ARG A 694 -6.04 7.43 25.04
C ARG A 694 -5.57 6.04 25.45
N LEU A 695 -5.43 5.10 24.52
CA LEU A 695 -4.92 3.75 24.80
C LEU A 695 -3.43 3.78 25.15
N ASN A 696 -2.61 4.48 24.36
CA ASN A 696 -1.17 4.55 24.61
C ASN A 696 -0.82 5.33 25.88
N LEU A 697 -1.61 6.35 26.25
CA LEU A 697 -1.42 7.09 27.50
C LEU A 697 -2.01 6.37 28.73
N GLY A 698 -2.81 5.31 28.54
CA GLY A 698 -3.48 4.62 29.65
C GLY A 698 -4.60 5.43 30.29
N GLN A 699 -5.38 6.15 29.47
CA GLN A 699 -6.55 6.94 29.88
C GLN A 699 -7.85 6.13 29.83
N ILE A 700 -7.81 4.86 29.42
CA ILE A 700 -8.96 3.95 29.36
C ILE A 700 -8.72 2.83 30.36
N VAL A 701 -9.56 2.73 31.39
CA VAL A 701 -9.45 1.67 32.41
C VAL A 701 -10.00 0.35 31.84
N PRO A 702 -9.22 -0.75 31.81
CA PRO A 702 -9.70 -2.04 31.34
C PRO A 702 -10.96 -2.53 32.06
N ALA A 703 -11.84 -3.24 31.36
CA ALA A 703 -12.96 -3.94 31.96
C ALA A 703 -12.48 -4.98 33.00
N GLY A 704 -13.24 -5.17 34.08
CA GLY A 704 -12.90 -6.12 35.17
C GLY A 704 -11.99 -5.58 36.27
N ILE A 705 -11.51 -4.33 36.14
CA ILE A 705 -10.78 -3.60 37.19
C ILE A 705 -11.76 -2.60 37.82
N GLU A 706 -11.94 -2.66 39.15
CA GLU A 706 -12.67 -1.63 39.89
C GLU A 706 -11.94 -0.29 39.70
N GLU A 707 -12.66 0.74 39.26
CA GLU A 707 -12.11 2.08 39.25
C GLU A 707 -11.76 2.44 40.70
N GLU A 708 -10.46 2.58 41.02
CA GLU A 708 -10.08 3.38 42.20
C GLU A 708 -10.86 4.68 42.08
N ALA A 709 -11.67 4.99 43.10
CA ALA A 709 -12.74 5.99 43.03
C ALA A 709 -12.29 7.20 42.20
N PRO A 710 -13.13 7.68 41.25
CA PRO A 710 -12.77 8.88 40.51
C PRO A 710 -12.36 9.95 41.54
N PRO A 711 -11.30 10.74 41.29
CA PRO A 711 -11.04 11.88 42.17
C PRO A 711 -12.36 12.63 42.34
N ALA A 712 -12.63 13.03 43.59
CA ALA A 712 -13.90 13.61 44.05
C ALA A 712 -14.53 14.57 43.02
N PRO A 713 -15.86 14.73 43.02
CA PRO A 713 -16.53 15.67 42.11
C PRO A 713 -16.16 17.11 42.48
N ASP A 714 -14.99 17.57 42.05
CA ASP A 714 -14.55 18.96 42.13
C ASP A 714 -15.17 19.69 40.93
N SER A 715 -16.36 20.19 41.19
CA SER A 715 -17.18 21.02 40.34
C SER A 715 -16.42 22.22 39.78
N ALA A 716 -16.51 22.43 38.47
CA ALA A 716 -16.01 23.61 37.75
C ALA A 716 -16.83 24.90 38.02
N PHE A 717 -17.20 25.13 39.28
CA PHE A 717 -17.59 26.43 39.80
C PHE A 717 -16.86 26.62 41.13
N ASP A 718 -15.61 27.12 41.07
CA ASP A 718 -15.17 28.12 42.05
C ASP A 718 -13.87 28.83 41.68
N VAL A 719 -13.81 30.06 42.18
CA VAL A 719 -12.76 31.07 42.01
C VAL A 719 -11.55 30.68 42.89
N SER A 720 -10.60 29.88 42.40
CA SER A 720 -9.28 29.70 43.06
C SER A 720 -8.25 29.05 42.11
N PRO A 721 -6.94 29.41 42.15
CA PRO A 721 -6.01 29.25 41.03
C PRO A 721 -5.16 27.96 41.01
N GLU A 722 -5.57 26.85 41.63
CA GLU A 722 -4.69 25.66 41.71
C GLU A 722 -5.36 24.34 41.22
N LYS A 723 -5.04 24.01 39.96
CA LYS A 723 -5.05 22.70 39.24
C LYS A 723 -6.35 22.22 38.55
N PRO A 724 -6.31 21.92 37.22
CA PRO A 724 -7.48 21.52 36.42
C PRO A 724 -7.71 19.99 36.33
N SER A 725 -8.98 19.60 36.21
CA SER A 725 -9.47 18.22 36.00
C SER A 725 -9.41 17.78 34.53
N LEU A 726 -8.97 16.53 34.28
CA LEU A 726 -8.37 15.91 33.07
C LEU A 726 -6.86 16.13 32.99
N THR A 727 -6.10 15.25 33.65
CA THR A 727 -4.66 15.20 33.45
C THR A 727 -4.37 14.68 32.03
N LYS A 728 -3.62 15.44 31.23
CA LYS A 728 -2.89 14.90 30.05
C LYS A 728 -2.02 13.69 30.42
N VAL A 729 -1.74 13.52 31.72
CA VAL A 729 -1.07 12.38 32.31
C VAL A 729 -2.07 11.24 32.48
N GLY A 730 -2.02 10.23 31.62
CA GLY A 730 -2.73 8.96 31.84
C GLY A 730 -1.96 8.05 32.80
N ASN A 731 -2.55 6.91 33.18
CA ASN A 731 -1.92 5.98 34.12
C ASN A 731 -1.11 4.92 33.36
N PRO A 732 0.23 4.87 33.50
CA PRO A 732 1.06 3.87 32.82
C PRO A 732 0.64 2.43 33.07
N ARG A 733 -0.02 2.14 34.20
CA ARG A 733 -0.57 0.80 34.52
C ARG A 733 -1.61 0.32 33.51
N TYR A 734 -2.34 1.26 32.90
CA TYR A 734 -3.40 0.97 31.93
C TYR A 734 -2.98 1.27 30.49
N ALA A 735 -1.74 1.72 30.27
CA ALA A 735 -1.22 2.00 28.93
C ALA A 735 -1.18 0.71 28.12
N ARG A 736 -1.73 0.77 26.90
CA ARG A 736 -1.75 -0.33 25.95
C ARG A 736 -1.18 0.16 24.64
N GLU A 737 -0.11 -0.51 24.19
CA GLU A 737 0.47 -0.25 22.87
C GLU A 737 -0.58 -0.43 21.79
N CYS A 738 -0.88 0.67 21.09
CA CYS A 738 -1.87 0.71 20.04
C CYS A 738 -1.26 1.38 18.81
N ASN A 739 -1.31 0.70 17.67
CA ASN A 739 -0.98 1.29 16.38
C ASN A 739 -2.18 2.08 15.85
N MET A 740 -1.93 3.05 14.95
CA MET A 740 -2.98 3.80 14.29
C MET A 740 -2.87 3.73 12.78
N ILE A 741 -4.00 3.48 12.11
CA ILE A 741 -4.07 3.35 10.66
C ILE A 741 -5.28 4.13 10.16
N THR A 742 -5.04 5.18 9.40
CA THR A 742 -6.11 5.98 8.77
C THR A 742 -5.87 6.03 7.27
N GLY A 743 -6.79 6.64 6.52
CA GLY A 743 -6.60 6.85 5.09
C GLY A 743 -5.28 7.56 4.78
N GLU A 744 -4.97 8.64 5.50
CA GLU A 744 -3.87 9.57 5.17
C GLU A 744 -2.64 9.42 6.05
N GLU A 745 -2.71 8.64 7.13
CA GLU A 745 -1.66 8.58 8.15
C GLU A 745 -1.58 7.20 8.80
N VAL A 746 -0.34 6.74 9.01
CA VAL A 746 -0.01 5.49 9.69
C VAL A 746 0.97 5.82 10.81
N LYS A 747 0.62 5.48 12.06
CA LYS A 747 1.51 5.58 13.22
C LYS A 747 1.75 4.19 13.80
N ILE A 748 2.99 3.74 13.73
CA ILE A 748 3.41 2.46 14.31
C ILE A 748 4.19 2.76 15.60
N VAL A 749 3.63 2.34 16.74
CA VAL A 749 4.27 2.43 18.06
C VAL A 749 5.19 1.23 18.26
N ASP A 750 4.70 0.02 17.94
CA ASP A 750 5.46 -1.23 17.87
C ASP A 750 4.89 -2.07 16.71
N GLU A 751 5.74 -2.71 15.91
CA GLU A 751 5.30 -3.59 14.81
C GLU A 751 4.47 -4.79 15.31
N ASN A 752 4.66 -5.19 16.56
CA ASN A 752 3.97 -6.29 17.24
C ASN A 752 2.78 -5.83 18.10
N ALA A 753 2.46 -4.53 18.13
CA ALA A 753 1.34 -4.04 18.93
C ALA A 753 0.03 -4.73 18.51
N ARG A 754 -0.71 -5.22 19.50
CA ARG A 754 -1.90 -6.07 19.30
C ARG A 754 -3.21 -5.31 19.23
N LEU A 755 -3.17 -4.00 19.50
CA LEU A 755 -4.31 -3.10 19.37
C LEU A 755 -4.12 -2.16 18.19
N TYR A 756 -5.22 -1.89 17.49
CA TYR A 756 -5.27 -0.93 16.39
C TYR A 756 -6.39 0.08 16.60
N SER A 757 -6.13 1.33 16.26
CA SER A 757 -7.14 2.37 16.11
C SER A 757 -7.17 2.84 14.66
N CYS A 758 -8.33 2.80 14.02
CA CYS A 758 -8.44 3.13 12.61
C CYS A 758 -9.71 3.89 12.26
N THR A 759 -9.72 4.51 11.08
CA THR A 759 -10.98 4.84 10.42
C THR A 759 -11.66 3.56 9.94
N VAL A 760 -12.99 3.52 9.90
CA VAL A 760 -13.73 2.30 9.55
C VAL A 760 -13.38 1.74 8.16
N GLU A 761 -12.99 2.59 7.21
CA GLU A 761 -12.53 2.18 5.87
C GLU A 761 -11.21 1.39 5.89
N MET A 762 -10.46 1.45 6.99
CA MET A 762 -9.11 0.87 7.11
C MET A 762 -9.08 -0.38 8.00
N ILE A 763 -10.24 -0.97 8.29
CA ILE A 763 -10.32 -2.24 9.01
C ILE A 763 -9.54 -3.35 8.29
N LYS A 764 -9.09 -4.34 9.06
CA LYS A 764 -8.37 -5.51 8.52
C LYS A 764 -9.22 -6.77 8.70
N PRO A 765 -10.10 -7.10 7.75
CA PRO A 765 -11.06 -8.20 7.90
C PRO A 765 -10.39 -9.58 8.03
N ASN A 766 -9.15 -9.74 7.56
CA ASN A 766 -8.42 -11.01 7.62
C ASN A 766 -7.68 -11.27 8.94
N MET A 767 -7.58 -10.28 9.83
CA MET A 767 -6.93 -10.45 11.14
C MET A 767 -7.96 -10.93 12.17
N LEU A 768 -7.58 -11.92 12.98
CA LEU A 768 -8.41 -12.39 14.08
C LEU A 768 -8.28 -11.43 15.28
N TYR A 769 -9.41 -10.96 15.80
CA TYR A 769 -9.48 -10.11 16.99
C TYR A 769 -10.31 -10.75 18.11
N ASP A 770 -9.94 -10.50 19.36
CA ASP A 770 -10.79 -10.85 20.50
C ASP A 770 -11.95 -9.86 20.62
N VAL A 771 -11.66 -8.55 20.52
CA VAL A 771 -12.65 -7.47 20.62
C VAL A 771 -12.50 -6.47 19.47
N ALA A 772 -13.60 -6.15 18.80
CA ALA A 772 -13.67 -5.03 17.88
C ALA A 772 -14.71 -4.00 18.34
N VAL A 773 -14.42 -2.71 18.14
CA VAL A 773 -15.35 -1.61 18.45
C VAL A 773 -15.59 -0.83 17.16
N VAL A 774 -16.84 -0.75 16.72
CA VAL A 774 -17.28 0.06 15.58
C VAL A 774 -18.15 1.20 16.11
N ASP A 775 -17.71 2.44 15.89
CA ASP A 775 -18.42 3.62 16.38
C ASP A 775 -19.35 4.23 15.31
N GLU A 776 -20.36 4.96 15.78
CA GLU A 776 -21.42 5.60 14.99
C GLU A 776 -22.08 4.66 13.95
N ILE A 777 -22.55 3.48 14.39
CA ILE A 777 -23.11 2.43 13.52
C ILE A 777 -24.27 2.90 12.63
N GLN A 778 -25.02 3.94 13.01
CA GLN A 778 -26.08 4.51 12.17
C GLN A 778 -25.56 5.04 10.82
N MET A 779 -24.25 5.29 10.69
CA MET A 779 -23.60 5.61 9.42
C MET A 779 -23.70 4.49 8.37
N ILE A 780 -24.10 3.27 8.75
CA ILE A 780 -24.35 2.16 7.81
C ILE A 780 -25.41 2.50 6.73
N GLY A 781 -26.31 3.45 7.02
CA GLY A 781 -27.31 3.94 6.07
C GLY A 781 -26.83 5.06 5.15
N ASP A 782 -25.64 5.62 5.38
CA ASP A 782 -25.09 6.77 4.66
C ASP A 782 -24.83 6.45 3.18
N SER A 783 -25.31 7.32 2.28
CA SER A 783 -25.35 7.09 0.84
C SER A 783 -23.97 7.11 0.15
N GLU A 784 -22.91 7.58 0.83
CA GLU A 784 -21.56 7.67 0.28
C GLU A 784 -20.58 6.72 1.00
N ARG A 785 -20.62 6.68 2.33
CA ARG A 785 -19.65 5.95 3.17
C ARG A 785 -20.21 4.72 3.87
N GLY A 786 -21.54 4.52 3.83
CA GLY A 786 -22.18 3.44 4.60
C GLY A 786 -21.68 2.03 4.28
N PHE A 787 -21.09 1.84 3.10
CA PHE A 787 -20.46 0.57 2.71
C PHE A 787 -19.40 0.12 3.72
N ALA A 788 -18.59 1.03 4.27
CA ALA A 788 -17.52 0.67 5.20
C ALA A 788 -18.05 0.09 6.52
N TRP A 789 -19.18 0.59 7.03
CA TRP A 789 -19.85 0.02 8.21
C TRP A 789 -20.48 -1.33 7.91
N THR A 790 -21.05 -1.50 6.72
CA THR A 790 -21.58 -2.79 6.28
C THR A 790 -20.45 -3.83 6.19
N GLU A 791 -19.29 -3.45 5.65
CA GLU A 791 -18.10 -4.30 5.64
C GLU A 791 -17.59 -4.60 7.05
N ALA A 792 -17.65 -3.65 7.98
CA ALA A 792 -17.28 -3.89 9.37
C ALA A 792 -18.21 -4.91 10.05
N VAL A 793 -19.53 -4.76 9.90
CA VAL A 793 -20.52 -5.68 10.48
C VAL A 793 -20.40 -7.08 9.87
N LEU A 794 -20.30 -7.17 8.55
CA LEU A 794 -20.27 -8.46 7.86
C LEU A 794 -18.89 -9.13 7.87
N GLY A 795 -17.81 -8.34 7.89
CA GLY A 795 -16.46 -8.80 7.55
C GLY A 795 -15.43 -8.77 8.67
N LEU A 796 -15.66 -8.09 9.80
CA LEU A 796 -14.73 -8.15 10.92
C LEU A 796 -14.66 -9.58 11.50
N ASN A 797 -13.45 -10.13 11.48
CA ASN A 797 -13.12 -11.43 12.02
C ASN A 797 -12.80 -11.32 13.53
N ALA A 798 -13.82 -10.98 14.32
CA ALA A 798 -13.69 -10.76 15.76
C ALA A 798 -14.70 -11.61 16.56
N ARG A 799 -14.30 -12.06 17.75
CA ARG A 799 -15.15 -12.88 18.62
C ARG A 799 -16.27 -12.07 19.27
N GLU A 800 -15.94 -10.89 19.80
CA GLU A 800 -16.90 -9.93 20.35
C GLU A 800 -16.81 -8.60 19.59
N ILE A 801 -17.94 -8.12 19.06
CA ILE A 801 -18.03 -6.90 18.26
C ILE A 801 -18.98 -5.93 18.94
N HIS A 802 -18.45 -4.80 19.42
CA HIS A 802 -19.22 -3.73 20.01
C HIS A 802 -19.60 -2.70 18.96
N LEU A 803 -20.89 -2.46 18.76
CA LEU A 803 -21.40 -1.44 17.85
C LEU A 803 -21.96 -0.28 18.68
N CYS A 804 -21.41 0.92 18.55
CA CYS A 804 -21.87 2.10 19.28
C CYS A 804 -22.65 3.02 18.35
N GLY A 805 -23.84 3.49 18.74
CA GLY A 805 -24.61 4.39 17.86
C GLY A 805 -26.00 4.73 18.38
N GLU A 806 -26.91 4.98 17.45
CA GLU A 806 -28.30 5.35 17.72
C GLU A 806 -29.25 4.14 17.67
N GLU A 807 -30.39 4.24 18.38
CA GLU A 807 -31.46 3.20 18.39
C GLU A 807 -31.99 2.90 16.97
N THR A 808 -31.90 3.87 16.06
CA THR A 808 -32.39 3.78 14.67
C THR A 808 -31.72 2.66 13.87
N ALA A 809 -30.50 2.26 14.24
CA ALA A 809 -29.75 1.20 13.56
C ALA A 809 -30.14 -0.21 14.01
N VAL A 810 -30.77 -0.37 15.19
CA VAL A 810 -31.03 -1.69 15.80
C VAL A 810 -31.81 -2.62 14.88
N PRO A 811 -32.97 -2.22 14.28
CA PRO A 811 -33.75 -3.14 13.47
C PRO A 811 -33.03 -3.60 12.20
N LEU A 812 -32.21 -2.73 11.61
CA LEU A 812 -31.42 -3.05 10.43
C LEU A 812 -30.29 -4.03 10.77
N VAL A 813 -29.55 -3.77 11.84
CA VAL A 813 -28.45 -4.65 12.28
C VAL A 813 -29.01 -6.01 12.70
N GLU A 814 -30.11 -6.06 13.44
CA GLU A 814 -30.78 -7.30 13.82
C GLU A 814 -31.18 -8.14 12.60
N ALA A 815 -31.76 -7.51 11.57
CA ALA A 815 -32.09 -8.18 10.33
C ALA A 815 -30.84 -8.75 9.61
N MET A 816 -29.75 -7.98 9.56
CA MET A 816 -28.49 -8.43 8.96
C MET A 816 -27.85 -9.60 9.72
N LEU A 817 -27.82 -9.54 11.07
CA LEU A 817 -27.20 -10.58 11.89
C LEU A 817 -28.00 -11.88 11.91
N LYS A 818 -29.31 -11.80 11.71
CA LYS A 818 -30.16 -12.98 11.51
C LYS A 818 -29.79 -13.76 10.24
N GLU A 819 -29.39 -13.07 9.17
CA GLU A 819 -28.92 -13.70 7.93
C GLU A 819 -27.57 -14.40 8.11
N THR A 820 -26.70 -13.88 8.98
CA THR A 820 -25.37 -14.44 9.25
C THR A 820 -25.32 -15.39 10.45
N ASN A 821 -26.43 -15.59 11.15
CA ASN A 821 -26.56 -16.43 12.35
C ASN A 821 -25.57 -16.02 13.49
N ASP A 822 -25.38 -14.72 13.69
CA ASP A 822 -24.57 -14.17 14.78
C ASP A 822 -25.45 -13.83 16.01
N ASP A 823 -24.86 -13.90 17.22
CA ASP A 823 -25.56 -13.57 18.48
C ASP A 823 -25.62 -12.03 18.67
N LEU A 824 -26.75 -11.47 19.12
CA LEU A 824 -26.92 -10.02 19.35
C LEU A 824 -27.41 -9.70 20.78
N VAL A 825 -26.74 -8.75 21.44
CA VAL A 825 -27.15 -8.14 22.70
C VAL A 825 -27.30 -6.63 22.51
N VAL A 826 -28.42 -6.04 22.94
CA VAL A 826 -28.67 -4.60 22.83
C VAL A 826 -28.73 -3.95 24.21
N ASN A 827 -27.78 -3.05 24.47
CA ASN A 827 -27.68 -2.23 25.67
C ASN A 827 -28.15 -0.80 25.37
N ARG A 828 -29.15 -0.33 26.10
CA ARG A 828 -29.74 1.01 25.92
C ARG A 828 -29.23 1.97 27.00
N TYR A 829 -28.81 3.15 26.55
CA TYR A 829 -28.24 4.20 27.38
C TYR A 829 -29.09 5.45 27.33
N GLU A 830 -29.33 6.04 28.50
CA GLU A 830 -29.95 7.36 28.60
C GLU A 830 -28.89 8.48 28.62
N ARG A 831 -29.34 9.71 28.45
CA ARG A 831 -28.43 10.87 28.44
C ARG A 831 -27.90 11.12 29.85
N LEU A 832 -26.59 11.39 29.98
CA LEU A 832 -25.95 11.64 31.28
C LEU A 832 -26.43 12.93 31.95
N THR A 833 -26.91 13.89 31.16
CA THR A 833 -27.47 15.16 31.62
C THR A 833 -28.77 15.44 30.86
N PRO A 834 -29.78 16.09 31.47
CA PRO A 834 -30.98 16.51 30.73
C PRO A 834 -30.67 17.55 29.64
N LEU A 835 -31.50 17.61 28.60
CA LEU A 835 -31.45 18.61 27.54
C LEU A 835 -32.81 19.32 27.46
N GLU A 836 -32.82 20.64 27.60
CA GLU A 836 -34.04 21.45 27.57
C GLU A 836 -34.04 22.46 26.42
N VAL A 837 -35.19 22.61 25.76
CA VAL A 837 -35.43 23.67 24.78
C VAL A 837 -35.92 24.91 25.53
N GLU A 838 -35.23 26.04 25.40
CA GLU A 838 -35.65 27.28 26.08
C GLU A 838 -37.02 27.76 25.57
N LYS A 839 -37.82 28.38 26.45
CA LYS A 839 -39.17 28.88 26.12
C LYS A 839 -39.17 30.11 25.20
N GLN A 840 -38.04 30.80 25.09
CA GLN A 840 -37.88 32.04 24.33
C GLN A 840 -36.60 31.96 23.50
N SER A 841 -36.63 32.55 22.30
CA SER A 841 -35.41 32.75 21.51
C SER A 841 -34.58 33.91 22.07
N LEU A 842 -33.41 34.16 21.48
CA LEU A 842 -32.65 35.38 21.78
C LEU A 842 -33.31 36.64 21.19
N GLY A 843 -34.28 36.52 20.28
CA GLY A 843 -34.97 37.63 19.62
C GLY A 843 -34.05 38.47 18.74
N GLY A 844 -33.04 37.85 18.13
CA GLY A 844 -31.99 38.52 17.34
C GLY A 844 -30.98 39.32 18.18
N ASP A 845 -31.12 39.36 19.50
CA ASP A 845 -30.25 40.15 20.35
C ASP A 845 -28.99 39.40 20.81
N LEU A 846 -27.88 39.65 20.11
CA LEU A 846 -26.56 39.13 20.45
C LEU A 846 -26.06 39.54 21.85
N SER A 847 -26.66 40.54 22.52
CA SER A 847 -26.28 40.93 23.89
C SER A 847 -26.55 39.83 24.93
N LYS A 848 -27.45 38.89 24.59
CA LYS A 848 -27.85 37.76 25.43
C LYS A 848 -26.90 36.55 25.34
N ILE A 849 -25.83 36.65 24.56
CA ILE A 849 -24.79 35.63 24.45
C ILE A 849 -23.97 35.58 25.73
N ARG A 850 -23.57 34.38 26.17
CA ARG A 850 -22.87 34.11 27.42
C ARG A 850 -21.70 33.18 27.20
N LYS A 851 -20.78 33.13 28.17
CA LYS A 851 -19.67 32.16 28.19
C LYS A 851 -20.20 30.72 28.13
N GLY A 852 -19.62 29.94 27.22
CA GLY A 852 -20.01 28.55 26.95
C GLY A 852 -21.16 28.39 25.94
N ASP A 853 -21.62 29.48 25.32
CA ASP A 853 -22.56 29.43 24.20
C ASP A 853 -21.85 28.95 22.93
N CYS A 854 -22.56 28.11 22.15
CA CYS A 854 -22.17 27.73 20.81
C CYS A 854 -23.27 28.13 19.82
N ILE A 855 -22.91 28.98 18.85
CA ILE A 855 -23.82 29.47 17.82
C ILE A 855 -23.62 28.64 16.55
N VAL A 856 -24.72 28.08 16.05
CA VAL A 856 -24.72 27.18 14.89
C VAL A 856 -25.27 27.87 13.66
N THR A 857 -24.48 27.91 12.59
CA THR A 857 -24.87 28.42 11.27
C THR A 857 -24.20 27.59 10.16
N PHE A 858 -24.77 27.57 8.96
CA PHE A 858 -24.43 26.58 7.94
C PHE A 858 -23.60 27.10 6.77
N SER A 859 -23.28 28.39 6.73
CA SER A 859 -22.44 28.97 5.68
C SER A 859 -21.14 29.55 6.24
N ARG A 860 -20.02 29.36 5.53
CA ARG A 860 -18.73 29.94 5.92
C ARG A 860 -18.80 31.47 6.05
N ARG A 861 -19.54 32.13 5.16
CA ARG A 861 -19.80 33.57 5.22
C ARG A 861 -20.54 33.94 6.51
N SER A 862 -21.59 33.20 6.88
CA SER A 862 -22.36 33.41 8.09
C SER A 862 -21.52 33.18 9.35
N ILE A 863 -20.66 32.15 9.37
CA ILE A 863 -19.74 31.89 10.50
C ILE A 863 -18.83 33.09 10.77
N PHE A 864 -18.14 33.61 9.75
CA PHE A 864 -17.25 34.75 9.91
C PHE A 864 -17.98 36.08 10.12
N GLN A 865 -19.20 36.21 9.63
CA GLN A 865 -20.04 37.38 9.90
C GLN A 865 -20.50 37.36 11.37
N MET A 866 -21.06 36.24 11.83
CA MET A 866 -21.46 36.03 13.22
C MET A 866 -20.29 36.24 14.18
N LYS A 867 -19.10 35.73 13.84
CA LYS A 867 -17.87 35.98 14.60
C LYS A 867 -17.63 37.47 14.79
N ARG A 868 -17.59 38.23 13.70
CA ARG A 868 -17.34 39.67 13.75
C ARG A 868 -18.43 40.40 14.54
N ASP A 869 -19.69 40.01 14.39
CA ASP A 869 -20.81 40.67 15.06
C ASP A 869 -20.81 40.41 16.57
N VAL A 870 -20.52 39.17 16.99
CA VAL A 870 -20.40 38.81 18.41
C VAL A 870 -19.17 39.45 19.04
N GLU A 871 -17.99 39.35 18.41
CA GLU A 871 -16.75 39.95 18.93
C GLU A 871 -16.88 41.48 19.05
N LYS A 872 -17.52 42.14 18.08
CA LYS A 872 -17.75 43.59 18.09
C LYS A 872 -18.74 44.03 19.17
N LYS A 873 -19.83 43.27 19.38
CA LYS A 873 -20.90 43.65 20.30
C LYS A 873 -20.61 43.26 21.75
N MET A 874 -19.94 42.13 21.98
CA MET A 874 -19.69 41.56 23.31
C MET A 874 -18.25 41.77 23.79
N GLY A 875 -17.30 42.10 22.91
CA GLY A 875 -15.89 42.26 23.29
C GLY A 875 -15.19 40.96 23.70
N VAL A 876 -15.80 39.80 23.46
CA VAL A 876 -15.24 38.46 23.71
C VAL A 876 -14.52 37.94 22.48
N SER A 877 -13.60 36.97 22.63
CA SER A 877 -13.01 36.27 21.48
C SER A 877 -13.84 35.03 21.14
N CYS A 878 -14.01 34.75 19.85
CA CYS A 878 -14.79 33.59 19.40
C CYS A 878 -13.90 32.55 18.70
N ALA A 879 -14.04 31.28 19.10
CA ALA A 879 -13.47 30.14 18.38
C ALA A 879 -14.36 29.78 17.19
N THR A 880 -13.78 29.20 16.13
CA THR A 880 -14.53 28.83 14.92
C THR A 880 -14.31 27.39 14.49
N VAL A 881 -15.39 26.64 14.26
CA VAL A 881 -15.33 25.23 13.82
C VAL A 881 -16.29 24.98 12.67
N TYR A 882 -15.78 24.55 11.51
CA TYR A 882 -16.60 24.18 10.35
C TYR A 882 -15.95 23.07 9.54
N GLY A 883 -16.75 22.40 8.69
CA GLY A 883 -16.38 21.13 8.07
C GLY A 883 -15.14 21.16 7.17
N ARG A 884 -14.84 22.29 6.50
CA ARG A 884 -13.66 22.40 5.62
C ARG A 884 -12.33 22.54 6.38
N LEU A 885 -12.34 22.91 7.65
CA LEU A 885 -11.12 23.06 8.44
C LEU A 885 -10.39 21.72 8.61
N PRO A 886 -9.05 21.71 8.50
CA PRO A 886 -8.24 20.55 8.85
C PRO A 886 -8.58 20.01 10.25
N PRO A 887 -8.60 18.68 10.45
CA PRO A 887 -8.82 18.07 11.77
C PRO A 887 -7.95 18.65 12.90
N GLU A 888 -6.67 18.88 12.63
CA GLU A 888 -5.69 19.44 13.56
C GLU A 888 -6.15 20.83 14.02
N VAL A 889 -6.44 21.72 13.07
CA VAL A 889 -6.94 23.07 13.33
C VAL A 889 -8.28 23.04 14.07
N ARG A 890 -9.19 22.11 13.74
CA ARG A 890 -10.45 21.96 14.48
C ARG A 890 -10.24 21.58 15.94
N SER A 891 -9.28 20.70 16.22
CA SER A 891 -8.93 20.30 17.58
C SER A 891 -8.35 21.47 18.36
N GLU A 892 -7.48 22.27 17.73
CA GLU A 892 -6.93 23.48 18.35
C GLU A 892 -8.01 24.54 18.62
N GLN A 893 -8.95 24.76 17.71
CA GLN A 893 -10.09 25.66 17.94
C GLN A 893 -11.01 25.16 19.06
N ALA A 894 -11.20 23.85 19.17
CA ALA A 894 -11.92 23.24 20.28
C ALA A 894 -11.18 23.44 21.61
N ASP A 895 -9.86 23.25 21.63
CA ASP A 895 -9.02 23.50 22.81
C ASP A 895 -9.05 24.96 23.24
N LEU A 896 -9.05 25.90 22.29
CA LEU A 896 -9.22 27.33 22.58
C LEU A 896 -10.55 27.58 23.30
N PHE A 897 -11.66 27.03 22.80
CA PHE A 897 -12.97 27.18 23.44
C PHE A 897 -13.07 26.48 24.81
N ASN A 898 -12.39 25.35 24.99
CA ASN A 898 -12.46 24.56 26.21
C ASN A 898 -11.60 25.11 27.37
N ASP A 899 -10.58 25.91 27.06
CA ASP A 899 -9.66 26.51 28.02
C ASP A 899 -10.23 27.83 28.55
N ALA A 900 -10.62 27.80 29.83
CA ALA A 900 -11.27 28.93 30.49
C ALA A 900 -10.37 30.17 30.66
N ASN A 901 -9.04 30.04 30.47
CA ASN A 901 -8.05 31.06 30.82
C ASN A 901 -7.53 31.88 29.62
N ASN A 902 -8.02 31.63 28.40
CA ASN A 902 -7.48 32.25 27.18
C ASN A 902 -8.39 33.30 26.52
N GLY A 903 -9.60 33.53 27.04
CA GLY A 903 -10.55 34.53 26.55
C GLY A 903 -11.42 34.13 25.35
N PHE A 904 -11.36 32.87 24.89
CA PHE A 904 -12.22 32.32 23.82
C PHE A 904 -13.51 31.72 24.42
N ASP A 905 -14.41 32.60 24.88
CA ASP A 905 -15.58 32.20 25.67
C ASP A 905 -16.80 31.72 24.85
N VAL A 906 -16.80 31.93 23.53
CA VAL A 906 -17.92 31.60 22.63
C VAL A 906 -17.41 30.80 21.43
N LEU A 907 -18.17 29.79 21.01
CA LEU A 907 -17.88 29.00 19.81
C LEU A 907 -18.89 29.32 18.70
N ILE A 908 -18.40 29.51 17.48
CA ILE A 908 -19.26 29.63 16.30
C ILE A 908 -18.92 28.48 15.35
N GLY A 909 -19.91 27.68 14.99
CA GLY A 909 -19.65 26.54 14.13
C GLY A 909 -20.79 26.08 13.26
N SER A 910 -20.49 25.13 12.39
CA SER A 910 -21.48 24.44 11.57
C SER A 910 -21.91 23.12 12.22
N ASP A 911 -22.66 22.32 11.49
CA ASP A 911 -22.89 20.89 11.74
C ASP A 911 -21.63 20.06 12.08
N ALA A 912 -20.43 20.54 11.74
CA ALA A 912 -19.15 19.91 12.10
C ALA A 912 -18.92 19.77 13.62
N ILE A 913 -19.63 20.52 14.46
CA ILE A 913 -19.58 20.33 15.93
C ILE A 913 -20.35 19.08 16.39
N GLY A 914 -21.21 18.54 15.51
CA GLY A 914 -22.11 17.43 15.81
C GLY A 914 -21.39 16.10 16.06
N MET A 915 -20.13 15.95 15.62
CA MET A 915 -19.36 14.70 15.71
C MET A 915 -17.84 14.94 15.88
N GLY A 916 -17.16 14.07 16.63
CA GLY A 916 -15.70 13.96 16.62
C GLY A 916 -14.90 15.06 17.32
N LEU A 917 -15.57 15.97 18.04
CA LEU A 917 -14.89 17.01 18.83
C LEU A 917 -15.32 17.01 20.29
N ASN A 918 -14.32 17.25 21.12
CA ASN A 918 -14.44 17.23 22.56
C ASN A 918 -14.87 18.60 23.10
N LEU A 919 -16.12 19.05 22.91
CA LEU A 919 -16.52 20.42 23.23
C LEU A 919 -17.22 20.56 24.59
N LYS A 920 -16.91 21.62 25.34
CA LYS A 920 -17.50 21.99 26.64
C LYS A 920 -18.66 22.99 26.49
N ILE A 921 -19.71 22.62 25.73
CA ILE A 921 -20.82 23.52 25.39
C ILE A 921 -21.88 23.52 26.51
N ARG A 922 -22.27 24.72 26.97
CA ARG A 922 -23.38 24.92 27.90
C ARG A 922 -24.72 25.05 27.17
N ARG A 923 -24.76 25.87 26.12
CA ARG A 923 -25.97 26.16 25.36
C ARG A 923 -25.70 26.18 23.86
N ILE A 924 -26.56 25.51 23.10
CA ILE A 924 -26.58 25.56 21.63
C ILE A 924 -27.61 26.60 21.18
N ILE A 925 -27.21 27.46 20.26
CA ILE A 925 -28.05 28.51 19.68
C ILE A 925 -28.07 28.29 18.17
N PHE A 926 -29.20 27.87 17.61
CA PHE A 926 -29.38 27.79 16.16
C PHE A 926 -29.60 29.21 15.61
N ALA A 927 -28.60 29.75 14.90
CA ALA A 927 -28.75 31.03 14.20
C ALA A 927 -29.67 30.90 12.98
N GLU A 928 -29.66 29.72 12.37
CA GLU A 928 -30.47 29.33 11.23
C GLU A 928 -30.93 27.88 11.48
N VAL A 929 -32.10 27.47 10.98
CA VAL A 929 -32.59 26.07 10.99
C VAL A 929 -32.75 25.48 9.59
N GLN A 930 -32.25 26.20 8.60
CA GLN A 930 -32.26 25.83 7.19
C GLN A 930 -30.82 25.82 6.67
N LYS A 931 -30.52 24.86 5.80
CA LYS A 931 -29.21 24.69 5.16
C LYS A 931 -29.39 24.64 3.64
N TYR A 932 -28.41 25.18 2.91
CA TYR A 932 -28.36 25.08 1.46
C TYR A 932 -27.88 23.68 1.05
N HIS A 933 -28.70 22.96 0.28
CA HIS A 933 -28.39 21.63 -0.24
C HIS A 933 -28.73 21.60 -1.74
N ASP A 934 -27.79 21.20 -2.61
CA ASP A 934 -27.97 21.06 -4.07
C ASP A 934 -28.86 22.16 -4.72
N ASN A 935 -28.46 23.42 -4.58
CA ASN A 935 -29.13 24.60 -5.13
C ASN A 935 -30.51 24.97 -4.56
N HIS A 936 -30.93 24.38 -3.44
CA HIS A 936 -32.15 24.76 -2.74
C HIS A 936 -31.96 24.81 -1.22
N VAL A 937 -32.83 25.55 -0.53
CA VAL A 937 -32.81 25.68 0.93
C VAL A 937 -33.72 24.62 1.53
N GLN A 938 -33.19 23.81 2.45
CA GLN A 938 -33.91 22.75 3.14
C GLN A 938 -33.79 22.91 4.66
N TYR A 939 -34.87 22.61 5.39
CA TYR A 939 -34.82 22.52 6.85
C TYR A 939 -33.91 21.37 7.31
N LEU A 940 -33.29 21.53 8.48
CA LEU A 940 -32.49 20.47 9.09
C LEU A 940 -33.30 19.19 9.32
N SER A 941 -32.66 18.03 9.15
CA SER A 941 -33.29 16.75 9.49
C SER A 941 -33.48 16.62 11.00
N ILE A 942 -34.37 15.70 11.42
CA ILE A 942 -34.57 15.39 12.84
C ILE A 942 -33.25 14.90 13.46
N SER A 943 -32.52 14.04 12.73
CA SER A 943 -31.24 13.48 13.18
C SER A 943 -30.19 14.58 13.37
N SER A 944 -29.96 15.44 12.38
CA SER A 944 -28.96 16.51 12.46
C SER A 944 -29.29 17.52 13.55
N THR A 945 -30.56 17.90 13.68
CA THR A 945 -31.02 18.82 14.73
C THR A 945 -30.74 18.25 16.11
N LYS A 946 -31.11 16.98 16.35
CA LYS A 946 -30.88 16.30 17.64
C LYS A 946 -29.40 16.07 17.92
N GLN A 947 -28.60 15.73 16.91
CA GLN A 947 -27.16 15.52 17.05
C GLN A 947 -26.45 16.81 17.49
N ILE A 948 -26.79 17.94 16.86
CA ILE A 948 -26.23 19.26 17.18
C ILE A 948 -26.71 19.73 18.56
N ALA A 949 -28.03 19.74 18.80
CA ALA A 949 -28.59 20.15 20.08
C ALA A 949 -28.07 19.30 21.25
N GLY A 950 -27.90 18.00 21.02
CA GLY A 950 -27.38 17.03 21.98
C GLY A 950 -25.95 17.28 22.45
N ARG A 951 -25.21 18.21 21.83
CA ARG A 951 -23.87 18.63 22.28
C ARG A 951 -23.90 19.57 23.49
N ALA A 952 -25.02 20.23 23.78
CA ALA A 952 -25.16 21.09 24.96
C ALA A 952 -25.23 20.27 26.25
N GLY A 953 -24.55 20.67 27.31
CA GLY A 953 -24.76 20.07 28.64
C GLY A 953 -23.81 18.93 29.00
N ARG A 954 -22.52 19.06 28.73
CA ARG A 954 -21.56 17.99 29.00
C ARG A 954 -21.50 17.61 30.50
N PHE A 955 -21.35 16.32 30.79
CA PHE A 955 -21.24 15.81 32.17
C PHE A 955 -20.07 16.46 32.92
N GLY A 956 -20.31 16.94 34.15
CA GLY A 956 -19.33 17.62 35.00
C GLY A 956 -19.16 19.14 34.79
N LEU A 957 -19.86 19.76 33.83
CA LEU A 957 -19.74 21.20 33.53
C LEU A 957 -20.74 22.09 34.28
N HIS A 958 -21.78 21.51 34.87
CA HIS A 958 -22.85 22.24 35.53
C HIS A 958 -22.80 22.07 37.05
N GLY A 959 -22.87 23.17 37.80
CA GLY A 959 -23.07 23.14 39.25
C GLY A 959 -24.47 22.69 39.64
N LYS A 960 -24.72 22.48 40.95
CA LYS A 960 -26.00 22.02 41.50
C LYS A 960 -27.22 22.87 41.11
N GLU A 961 -27.03 24.11 40.66
CA GLU A 961 -28.10 25.08 40.38
C GLU A 961 -28.68 25.06 38.95
N SER A 962 -28.02 24.42 37.97
CA SER A 962 -28.57 24.33 36.59
C SER A 962 -28.00 23.11 35.85
N PRO A 963 -28.48 21.88 36.13
CA PRO A 963 -27.86 20.63 35.67
C PRO A 963 -28.11 20.29 34.18
N ALA A 964 -28.94 21.05 33.48
CA ALA A 964 -29.38 20.75 32.12
C ALA A 964 -28.56 21.50 31.05
N GLY A 965 -28.30 20.82 29.94
CA GLY A 965 -27.88 21.48 28.71
C GLY A 965 -29.05 22.24 28.09
N LEU A 966 -28.77 23.41 27.50
CA LEU A 966 -29.80 24.26 26.91
C LEU A 966 -29.68 24.28 25.38
N THR A 967 -30.81 24.35 24.68
CA THR A 967 -30.85 24.63 23.25
C THR A 967 -31.93 25.67 22.94
N THR A 968 -31.63 26.61 22.04
CA THR A 968 -32.58 27.65 21.61
C THR A 968 -32.25 28.13 20.19
N THR A 969 -32.99 29.11 19.69
CA THR A 969 -32.76 29.77 18.40
C THR A 969 -32.36 31.24 18.58
N LEU A 970 -31.68 31.80 17.59
CA LEU A 970 -31.38 33.23 17.56
C LEU A 970 -32.65 34.04 17.25
N ASN A 971 -33.42 33.60 16.25
CA ASN A 971 -34.66 34.23 15.81
C ASN A 971 -35.89 33.51 16.37
N GLU A 972 -36.94 34.26 16.67
CA GLU A 972 -38.17 33.73 17.29
C GLU A 972 -38.96 32.82 16.32
N GLU A 973 -38.89 33.10 15.02
CA GLU A 973 -39.58 32.34 13.96
C GLU A 973 -39.11 30.88 13.84
N ASP A 974 -37.87 30.59 14.25
CA ASP A 974 -37.27 29.25 14.15
C ASP A 974 -37.58 28.36 15.38
N LEU A 975 -37.99 28.96 16.51
CA LEU A 975 -38.19 28.24 17.77
C LEU A 975 -39.30 27.16 17.70
N PRO A 976 -40.44 27.38 17.00
CA PRO A 976 -41.45 26.35 16.82
C PRO A 976 -40.92 25.12 16.07
N PHE A 977 -40.05 25.32 15.08
CA PHE A 977 -39.41 24.23 14.34
C PHE A 977 -38.52 23.38 15.26
N LEU A 978 -37.64 24.02 16.04
CA LEU A 978 -36.75 23.34 16.99
C LEU A 978 -37.57 22.55 18.03
N THR A 979 -38.57 23.19 18.63
CA THR A 979 -39.43 22.59 19.67
C THR A 979 -40.18 21.36 19.15
N ARG A 980 -40.73 21.45 17.93
CA ARG A 980 -41.41 20.32 17.29
C ARG A 980 -40.44 19.19 16.98
N THR A 981 -39.30 19.51 16.37
CA THR A 981 -38.31 18.53 15.92
C THR A 981 -37.70 17.74 17.08
N MET A 982 -37.43 18.39 18.21
CA MET A 982 -36.90 17.72 19.41
C MET A 982 -37.86 16.66 19.98
N LYS A 983 -39.18 16.80 19.78
CA LYS A 983 -40.21 15.86 20.24
C LYS A 983 -40.44 14.67 19.30
N LEU A 984 -40.02 14.74 18.03
CA LEU A 984 -40.25 13.67 17.05
C LEU A 984 -39.28 12.50 17.24
N SER A 985 -39.73 11.26 17.05
CA SER A 985 -38.84 10.09 16.96
C SER A 985 -38.11 10.07 15.62
N ILE A 986 -36.87 9.59 15.61
CA ILE A 986 -36.11 9.40 14.37
C ILE A 986 -36.55 8.05 13.78
N PRO A 987 -36.93 7.99 12.48
CA PRO A 987 -37.26 6.72 11.83
C PRO A 987 -36.08 5.75 11.83
N SER A 988 -36.37 4.44 11.96
CA SER A 988 -35.35 3.39 11.85
C SER A 988 -34.73 3.33 10.45
N LEU A 989 -33.46 2.95 10.39
CA LEU A 989 -32.75 2.72 9.13
C LEU A 989 -33.35 1.52 8.41
N LYS A 990 -33.53 1.64 7.09
CA LYS A 990 -34.20 0.62 6.27
C LYS A 990 -33.26 -0.24 5.44
N THR A 991 -32.10 0.30 5.06
CA THR A 991 -31.13 -0.37 4.18
C THR A 991 -29.69 -0.03 4.57
N ALA A 992 -28.82 -1.04 4.53
CA ALA A 992 -27.37 -0.92 4.64
C ALA A 992 -26.77 -0.69 3.25
N ARG A 993 -25.72 0.13 3.16
CA ARG A 993 -25.08 0.41 1.87
C ARG A 993 -23.97 -0.59 1.57
N ILE A 994 -23.79 -0.93 0.29
CA ILE A 994 -22.69 -1.78 -0.18
C ILE A 994 -22.02 -1.17 -1.42
N THR A 995 -20.80 -1.56 -1.72
CA THR A 995 -20.06 -1.13 -2.91
C THR A 995 -19.72 -2.33 -3.81
N PRO A 996 -19.59 -2.16 -5.15
CA PRO A 996 -19.01 -3.19 -6.00
C PRO A 996 -17.64 -3.63 -5.51
N THR A 997 -17.32 -4.91 -5.68
CA THR A 997 -16.04 -5.52 -5.32
C THR A 997 -15.26 -5.67 -6.59
N TYR A 998 -13.94 -5.69 -6.51
CA TYR A 998 -13.10 -5.90 -7.68
C TYR A 998 -13.55 -7.06 -8.61
N PRO A 999 -13.87 -8.29 -8.12
CA PRO A 999 -14.34 -9.36 -9.00
C PRO A 999 -15.66 -9.05 -9.72
N SER A 1000 -16.60 -8.37 -9.06
CA SER A 1000 -17.89 -8.01 -9.66
C SER A 1000 -17.74 -6.86 -10.67
N LEU A 1001 -16.82 -5.92 -10.43
CA LEU A 1001 -16.46 -4.88 -11.39
C LEU A 1001 -15.92 -5.49 -12.68
N VAL A 1002 -14.97 -6.43 -12.58
CA VAL A 1002 -14.38 -7.13 -13.74
C VAL A 1002 -15.42 -7.97 -14.48
N ALA A 1003 -16.24 -8.74 -13.75
CA ALA A 1003 -17.30 -9.54 -14.35
C ALA A 1003 -18.31 -8.66 -15.10
N THR A 1004 -18.75 -7.56 -14.50
CA THR A 1004 -19.70 -6.62 -15.12
C THR A 1004 -19.11 -5.95 -16.36
N ALA A 1005 -17.84 -5.52 -16.29
CA ALA A 1005 -17.14 -4.94 -17.43
C ALA A 1005 -17.02 -5.91 -18.63
N SER A 1006 -16.93 -7.22 -18.36
CA SER A 1006 -16.84 -8.24 -19.41
C SER A 1006 -18.15 -8.53 -20.14
N VAL A 1007 -19.29 -8.19 -19.52
CA VAL A 1007 -20.62 -8.42 -20.09
C VAL A 1007 -21.16 -7.17 -20.79
N LEU A 1008 -20.82 -5.98 -20.29
CA LEU A 1008 -21.23 -4.72 -20.91
C LEU A 1008 -20.59 -4.52 -22.30
N PRO A 1009 -21.18 -3.66 -23.15
CA PRO A 1009 -20.58 -3.31 -24.43
C PRO A 1009 -19.10 -2.89 -24.31
N PRO A 1010 -18.24 -3.23 -25.29
CA PRO A 1010 -16.84 -2.79 -25.29
C PRO A 1010 -16.74 -1.27 -25.14
N HIS A 1011 -15.75 -0.80 -24.38
CA HIS A 1011 -15.53 0.62 -24.08
C HIS A 1011 -16.66 1.30 -23.27
N SER A 1012 -17.50 0.52 -22.59
CA SER A 1012 -18.44 1.09 -21.61
C SER A 1012 -17.70 1.91 -20.56
N ALA A 1013 -18.19 3.13 -20.34
CA ALA A 1013 -17.72 4.03 -19.28
C ALA A 1013 -17.80 3.34 -17.91
N MET A 1014 -16.89 3.66 -16.99
CA MET A 1014 -16.91 3.10 -15.64
C MET A 1014 -18.17 3.50 -14.88
N ASN A 1015 -18.72 4.69 -15.16
CA ASN A 1015 -20.03 5.07 -14.65
C ASN A 1015 -21.13 4.06 -15.03
N THR A 1016 -21.06 3.46 -16.23
CA THR A 1016 -22.01 2.43 -16.68
C THR A 1016 -21.90 1.15 -15.87
N ILE A 1017 -20.70 0.76 -15.44
CA ILE A 1017 -20.48 -0.41 -14.58
C ILE A 1017 -21.13 -0.20 -13.20
N PHE A 1018 -20.98 0.99 -12.60
CA PHE A 1018 -21.63 1.32 -11.33
C PHE A 1018 -23.15 1.40 -11.46
N LEU A 1019 -23.63 1.99 -12.56
CA LEU A 1019 -25.05 1.99 -12.90
C LEU A 1019 -25.60 0.56 -13.02
N ALA A 1020 -24.89 -0.35 -13.67
CA ALA A 1020 -25.34 -1.73 -13.81
C ALA A 1020 -25.52 -2.41 -12.44
N HIS A 1021 -24.58 -2.23 -11.51
CA HIS A 1021 -24.70 -2.76 -10.15
C HIS A 1021 -25.93 -2.19 -9.43
N ALA A 1022 -26.16 -0.88 -9.52
CA ALA A 1022 -27.29 -0.25 -8.85
C ALA A 1022 -28.65 -0.70 -9.42
N TYR A 1023 -28.76 -0.94 -10.72
CA TYR A 1023 -30.04 -1.15 -11.41
C TYR A 1023 -30.39 -2.60 -11.76
N THR A 1024 -29.43 -3.52 -11.76
CA THR A 1024 -29.63 -4.90 -12.26
C THR A 1024 -29.37 -5.99 -11.22
N SER A 1025 -28.81 -5.63 -10.06
CA SER A 1025 -28.36 -6.60 -9.06
C SER A 1025 -29.49 -7.24 -8.27
N LYS A 1026 -29.48 -8.58 -8.19
CA LYS A 1026 -30.28 -9.32 -7.21
C LYS A 1026 -29.57 -9.26 -5.85
N LEU A 1027 -30.20 -8.60 -4.88
CA LEU A 1027 -29.72 -8.37 -3.51
C LEU A 1027 -30.82 -8.71 -2.50
N ALA A 1028 -30.47 -8.97 -1.24
CA ALA A 1028 -31.46 -8.97 -0.15
C ALA A 1028 -32.00 -7.55 0.11
N PRO A 1029 -33.29 -7.36 0.45
CA PRO A 1029 -33.93 -6.04 0.59
C PRO A 1029 -33.33 -5.11 1.65
N THR A 1030 -32.59 -5.69 2.60
CA THR A 1030 -31.80 -5.01 3.64
C THR A 1030 -30.58 -4.28 3.09
N TYR A 1031 -30.17 -4.54 1.83
CA TYR A 1031 -28.99 -3.95 1.22
C TYR A 1031 -29.30 -3.14 -0.05
N ARG A 1032 -28.42 -2.17 -0.32
CA ARG A 1032 -28.45 -1.34 -1.53
C ARG A 1032 -27.05 -0.90 -1.94
N TYR A 1033 -26.75 -0.94 -3.24
CA TYR A 1033 -25.50 -0.36 -3.75
C TYR A 1033 -25.44 1.17 -3.51
N ILE A 1034 -24.24 1.67 -3.25
CA ILE A 1034 -23.94 3.09 -3.31
C ILE A 1034 -24.00 3.54 -4.77
N TYR A 1035 -24.74 4.61 -5.02
CA TYR A 1035 -24.74 5.31 -6.30
C TYR A 1035 -25.22 6.74 -6.04
N SER A 1036 -24.27 7.63 -5.75
CA SER A 1036 -24.55 9.03 -5.45
C SER A 1036 -24.15 9.94 -6.62
N SER A 1037 -24.56 11.21 -6.55
CA SER A 1037 -24.10 12.22 -7.49
C SER A 1037 -22.58 12.41 -7.45
N ALA A 1038 -21.95 12.22 -6.28
CA ALA A 1038 -20.50 12.27 -6.13
C ALA A 1038 -19.81 11.10 -6.84
N THR A 1039 -20.35 9.86 -6.72
CA THR A 1039 -19.86 8.69 -7.46
C THR A 1039 -19.87 8.97 -8.96
N ARG A 1040 -20.99 9.49 -9.49
CA ARG A 1040 -21.14 9.81 -10.92
C ARG A 1040 -20.14 10.85 -11.40
N VAL A 1041 -19.94 11.93 -10.64
CA VAL A 1041 -18.95 12.96 -10.98
C VAL A 1041 -17.56 12.34 -11.01
N CYS A 1042 -17.18 11.60 -9.97
CA CYS A 1042 -15.90 10.92 -9.88
C CYS A 1042 -15.64 10.01 -11.09
N THR A 1043 -16.57 9.09 -11.38
CA THR A 1043 -16.42 8.14 -12.49
C THR A 1043 -16.28 8.85 -13.84
N ASN A 1044 -17.04 9.94 -14.06
CA ASN A 1044 -16.96 10.72 -15.30
C ASN A 1044 -15.60 11.41 -15.48
N TYR A 1045 -15.04 11.99 -14.42
CA TYR A 1045 -13.69 12.57 -14.48
C TYR A 1045 -12.65 11.49 -14.76
N LEU A 1046 -12.72 10.35 -14.06
CA LEU A 1046 -11.79 9.25 -14.27
C LEU A 1046 -11.88 8.67 -15.68
N ASP A 1047 -13.08 8.51 -16.23
CA ASP A 1047 -13.30 8.05 -17.61
C ASP A 1047 -12.63 8.96 -18.66
N VAL A 1048 -12.45 10.26 -18.37
CA VAL A 1048 -11.77 11.21 -19.25
C VAL A 1048 -10.24 11.15 -19.10
N TYR A 1049 -9.72 11.23 -17.87
CA TYR A 1049 -8.28 11.44 -17.65
C TYR A 1049 -7.45 10.16 -17.57
N ILE A 1050 -8.08 9.02 -17.23
CA ILE A 1050 -7.39 7.73 -17.08
C ILE A 1050 -7.99 6.66 -18.00
N GLN A 1051 -8.50 7.06 -19.17
CA GLN A 1051 -9.04 6.18 -20.21
C GLN A 1051 -7.94 5.24 -20.74
N GLY A 1052 -7.85 4.04 -20.18
CA GLY A 1052 -6.79 3.05 -20.48
C GLY A 1052 -5.95 2.61 -19.29
N ALA A 1053 -6.14 3.21 -18.11
CA ALA A 1053 -5.57 2.71 -16.86
C ALA A 1053 -6.14 1.32 -16.52
N SER A 1054 -5.38 0.55 -15.74
CA SER A 1054 -5.85 -0.75 -15.27
C SER A 1054 -7.09 -0.59 -14.36
N MET A 1055 -7.97 -1.59 -14.31
CA MET A 1055 -9.10 -1.60 -13.36
C MET A 1055 -8.63 -1.42 -11.91
N THR A 1056 -7.42 -1.89 -11.59
CA THR A 1056 -6.82 -1.74 -10.26
C THR A 1056 -6.41 -0.30 -9.97
N ASP A 1057 -5.94 0.45 -10.96
CA ASP A 1057 -5.61 1.87 -10.79
C ASP A 1057 -6.87 2.71 -10.72
N PHE A 1058 -7.89 2.36 -11.51
CA PHE A 1058 -9.21 2.96 -11.39
C PHE A 1058 -9.80 2.78 -10.00
N GLU A 1059 -9.77 1.56 -9.45
CA GLU A 1059 -10.25 1.26 -8.10
C GLU A 1059 -9.52 2.11 -7.04
N VAL A 1060 -8.20 2.29 -7.17
CA VAL A 1060 -7.42 3.14 -6.26
C VAL A 1060 -7.83 4.61 -6.38
N MET A 1061 -8.04 5.13 -7.60
CA MET A 1061 -8.47 6.51 -7.79
C MET A 1061 -9.90 6.77 -7.32
N LEU A 1062 -10.79 5.78 -7.47
CA LEU A 1062 -12.16 5.84 -6.96
C LEU A 1062 -12.18 5.87 -5.43
N ALA A 1063 -11.30 5.11 -4.78
CA ALA A 1063 -11.17 5.09 -3.32
C ALA A 1063 -10.41 6.32 -2.76
N ALA A 1064 -9.76 7.11 -3.61
CA ALA A 1064 -9.00 8.26 -3.17
C ALA A 1064 -9.94 9.39 -2.68
N PRO A 1065 -9.62 10.09 -1.57
CA PRO A 1065 -10.48 11.12 -0.99
C PRO A 1065 -10.40 12.45 -1.76
N ILE A 1066 -10.87 12.44 -3.01
CA ILE A 1066 -10.79 13.56 -3.94
C ILE A 1066 -12.01 14.48 -3.77
N PRO A 1067 -11.82 15.80 -3.54
CA PRO A 1067 -12.91 16.75 -3.43
C PRO A 1067 -13.37 17.21 -4.82
N TRP A 1068 -14.05 16.33 -5.58
CA TRP A 1068 -14.48 16.57 -6.97
C TRP A 1068 -15.35 17.82 -7.21
N ARG A 1069 -15.93 18.39 -6.16
CA ARG A 1069 -16.75 19.61 -6.23
C ARG A 1069 -15.96 20.89 -5.93
N ASP A 1070 -14.70 20.78 -5.54
CA ASP A 1070 -13.85 21.92 -5.18
C ASP A 1070 -13.12 22.45 -6.42
N ARG A 1071 -13.58 23.58 -6.96
CA ARG A 1071 -13.02 24.18 -8.20
C ARG A 1071 -11.53 24.49 -8.08
N GLU A 1072 -11.06 24.87 -6.90
CA GLU A 1072 -9.64 25.17 -6.66
C GLU A 1072 -8.78 23.89 -6.63
N ALA A 1073 -9.38 22.72 -6.40
CA ALA A 1073 -8.68 21.45 -6.39
C ALA A 1073 -8.50 20.86 -7.78
N LEU A 1074 -9.43 21.17 -8.71
CA LEU A 1074 -9.48 20.54 -10.04
C LEU A 1074 -8.18 20.71 -10.84
N PRO A 1075 -7.52 21.88 -10.92
CA PRO A 1075 -6.26 22.01 -11.66
C PRO A 1075 -5.18 21.06 -11.16
N PHE A 1076 -5.06 20.90 -9.83
CA PHE A 1076 -4.12 19.95 -9.23
C PHE A 1076 -4.50 18.50 -9.56
N ILE A 1077 -5.78 18.14 -9.45
CA ILE A 1077 -6.28 16.79 -9.70
C ILE A 1077 -6.12 16.41 -11.17
N GLU A 1078 -6.53 17.28 -12.10
CA GLU A 1078 -6.41 17.07 -13.53
C GLU A 1078 -4.95 16.89 -13.94
N ARG A 1079 -4.06 17.73 -13.41
CA ARG A 1079 -2.62 17.58 -13.65
C ARG A 1079 -2.08 16.28 -13.08
N LEU A 1080 -2.45 15.94 -11.85
CA LEU A 1080 -2.06 14.70 -11.19
C LEU A 1080 -2.51 13.47 -11.99
N LEU A 1081 -3.78 13.42 -12.42
CA LEU A 1081 -4.32 12.31 -13.22
C LEU A 1081 -3.67 12.25 -14.60
N THR A 1082 -3.42 13.40 -15.24
CA THR A 1082 -2.74 13.48 -16.53
C THR A 1082 -1.30 12.97 -16.43
N LEU A 1083 -0.54 13.41 -15.43
CA LEU A 1083 0.83 12.92 -15.20
C LEU A 1083 0.84 11.42 -14.89
N PHE A 1084 -0.08 10.95 -14.05
CA PHE A 1084 -0.24 9.54 -13.74
C PHE A 1084 -0.54 8.70 -14.99
N SER A 1085 -1.50 9.14 -15.81
CA SER A 1085 -1.94 8.45 -17.02
C SER A 1085 -0.88 8.46 -18.12
N THR A 1086 -0.24 9.60 -18.37
CA THR A 1086 0.67 9.80 -19.50
C THR A 1086 2.13 9.44 -19.20
N GLN A 1087 2.56 9.58 -17.94
CA GLN A 1087 3.96 9.39 -17.54
C GLN A 1087 4.15 8.23 -16.55
N GLY A 1088 3.08 7.70 -15.95
CA GLY A 1088 3.15 6.68 -14.90
C GLY A 1088 3.68 7.19 -13.55
N ILE A 1089 4.09 8.46 -13.48
CA ILE A 1089 4.64 9.13 -12.30
C ILE A 1089 4.10 10.56 -12.25
N ALA A 1090 3.58 10.97 -11.09
CA ALA A 1090 3.13 12.32 -10.79
C ALA A 1090 3.94 12.89 -9.62
N ARG A 1091 4.96 13.72 -9.93
CA ARG A 1091 5.76 14.41 -8.92
C ARG A 1091 4.99 15.57 -8.30
N LEU A 1092 5.13 15.77 -7.00
CA LEU A 1092 4.35 16.77 -6.26
C LEU A 1092 4.61 18.18 -6.79
N GLU A 1093 5.85 18.53 -7.10
CA GLU A 1093 6.22 19.83 -7.66
C GLU A 1093 5.52 20.11 -9.00
N GLU A 1094 5.44 19.10 -9.87
CA GLU A 1094 4.76 19.22 -11.17
C GLU A 1094 3.25 19.34 -11.03
N CYS A 1095 2.66 18.68 -10.02
CA CYS A 1095 1.25 18.85 -9.69
C CYS A 1095 0.94 20.25 -9.14
N LEU A 1096 1.91 20.92 -8.51
CA LEU A 1096 1.75 22.26 -7.91
C LEU A 1096 2.01 23.41 -8.89
N ALA A 1097 2.72 23.18 -10.01
CA ALA A 1097 3.27 24.21 -10.88
C ALA A 1097 2.25 25.23 -11.44
N GLU A 1098 1.00 24.79 -11.68
CA GLU A 1098 -0.07 25.63 -12.25
C GLU A 1098 -1.12 26.04 -11.20
N THR A 1099 -0.80 25.90 -9.91
CA THR A 1099 -1.70 26.23 -8.80
C THR A 1099 -1.24 27.48 -8.06
N ALA A 1100 -2.19 28.25 -7.51
CA ALA A 1100 -1.89 29.42 -6.67
C ALA A 1100 -1.51 29.06 -5.21
N PHE A 1101 -1.33 27.77 -4.90
CA PHE A 1101 -1.21 27.26 -3.54
C PHE A 1101 0.02 27.75 -2.79
N VAL A 1102 1.21 27.59 -3.39
CA VAL A 1102 2.49 27.96 -2.75
C VAL A 1102 2.61 29.49 -2.62
N GLU A 1103 2.22 30.23 -3.67
CA GLU A 1103 2.21 31.69 -3.64
C GLU A 1103 1.30 32.25 -2.53
N THR A 1104 0.10 31.67 -2.37
CA THR A 1104 -0.84 32.08 -1.31
C THR A 1104 -0.29 31.79 0.08
N LEU A 1105 0.39 30.66 0.28
CA LEU A 1105 1.04 30.32 1.54
C LEU A 1105 2.12 31.34 1.91
N ASP A 1106 3.02 31.64 0.97
CA ASP A 1106 4.10 32.60 1.16
C ASP A 1106 3.55 34.01 1.47
N LYS A 1107 2.47 34.42 0.78
CA LYS A 1107 1.75 35.69 1.02
C LYS A 1107 1.20 35.78 2.43
N VAL A 1108 0.56 34.72 2.94
CA VAL A 1108 -0.05 34.70 4.29
C VAL A 1108 1.03 34.66 5.38
N GLU A 1109 2.10 33.88 5.19
CA GLU A 1109 3.21 33.81 6.14
C GLU A 1109 3.97 35.13 6.28
N ALA A 1110 4.08 35.92 5.20
CA ALA A 1110 4.73 37.22 5.24
C ALA A 1110 4.01 38.23 6.18
N ARG A 1111 2.74 37.98 6.55
CA ARG A 1111 1.91 38.84 7.44
C ARG A 1111 1.82 40.32 7.00
N LYS A 1112 2.12 40.62 5.73
CA LYS A 1112 2.19 42.00 5.19
C LYS A 1112 0.84 42.53 4.66
N VAL A 1113 -0.15 41.66 4.46
CA VAL A 1113 -1.43 42.00 3.81
C VAL A 1113 -2.59 41.38 4.59
N ARG A 1114 -3.78 41.99 4.50
CA ARG A 1114 -5.02 41.43 5.05
C ARG A 1114 -5.41 40.16 4.27
N THR A 1115 -5.56 39.04 4.98
CA THR A 1115 -6.01 37.76 4.39
C THR A 1115 -7.48 37.82 3.97
N THR A 1116 -7.79 37.31 2.79
CA THR A 1116 -9.17 37.25 2.28
C THR A 1116 -9.82 35.87 2.53
N ASN A 1117 -11.12 35.74 2.22
CA ASN A 1117 -11.78 34.43 2.27
C ASN A 1117 -11.23 33.49 1.19
N GLU A 1118 -10.89 34.03 0.02
CA GLU A 1118 -10.29 33.28 -1.09
C GLU A 1118 -8.93 32.69 -0.67
N ASP A 1119 -8.06 33.51 -0.06
CA ASP A 1119 -6.74 33.05 0.44
C ASP A 1119 -6.88 31.84 1.39
N LEU A 1120 -7.79 31.94 2.37
CA LEU A 1120 -8.05 30.85 3.32
C LEU A 1120 -8.67 29.61 2.62
N SER A 1121 -9.51 29.81 1.60
CA SER A 1121 -10.05 28.69 0.82
C SER A 1121 -8.96 27.95 0.06
N LEU A 1122 -8.04 28.68 -0.58
CA LEU A 1122 -6.89 28.10 -1.28
C LEU A 1122 -5.99 27.30 -0.33
N LEU A 1123 -5.71 27.80 0.87
CA LEU A 1123 -4.92 27.07 1.86
C LEU A 1123 -5.62 25.80 2.38
N GLU A 1124 -6.93 25.85 2.61
CA GLU A 1124 -7.73 24.67 2.97
C GLU A 1124 -7.68 23.61 1.87
N THR A 1125 -7.83 24.03 0.62
CA THR A 1125 -7.74 23.13 -0.55
C THR A 1125 -6.33 22.59 -0.70
N PHE A 1126 -5.29 23.41 -0.54
CA PHE A 1126 -3.90 22.97 -0.59
C PHE A 1126 -3.61 21.89 0.45
N HIS A 1127 -4.05 22.09 1.69
CA HIS A 1127 -3.91 21.08 2.75
C HIS A 1127 -4.58 19.75 2.37
N LYS A 1128 -5.77 19.80 1.75
CA LYS A 1128 -6.45 18.59 1.24
C LYS A 1128 -5.71 17.92 0.10
N MET A 1129 -5.13 18.69 -0.84
CA MET A 1129 -4.34 18.15 -1.96
C MET A 1129 -3.07 17.46 -1.47
N LEU A 1130 -2.39 18.01 -0.47
CA LEU A 1130 -1.27 17.33 0.20
C LEU A 1130 -1.72 16.05 0.91
N GLY A 1131 -2.91 16.05 1.52
CA GLY A 1131 -3.55 14.85 2.07
C GLY A 1131 -3.82 13.77 1.02
N LEU A 1132 -4.39 14.17 -0.13
CA LEU A 1132 -4.64 13.29 -1.28
C LEU A 1132 -3.33 12.70 -1.83
N TYR A 1133 -2.32 13.53 -2.05
CA TYR A 1133 -1.01 13.08 -2.54
C TYR A 1133 -0.36 12.10 -1.57
N THR A 1134 -0.43 12.40 -0.26
CA THR A 1134 0.05 11.49 0.79
C THR A 1134 -0.71 10.16 0.75
N TRP A 1135 -2.04 10.20 0.64
CA TRP A 1135 -2.87 9.01 0.52
C TRP A 1135 -2.43 8.14 -0.66
N LEU A 1136 -2.24 8.75 -1.84
CA LEU A 1136 -1.81 8.06 -3.05
C LEU A 1136 -0.39 7.50 -2.92
N SER A 1137 0.54 8.23 -2.29
CA SER A 1137 1.92 7.76 -2.07
C SER A 1137 2.00 6.48 -1.24
N TYR A 1138 1.10 6.26 -0.28
CA TYR A 1138 1.04 5.01 0.47
C TYR A 1138 0.55 3.81 -0.38
N ARG A 1139 -0.30 4.04 -1.39
CA ARG A 1139 -0.87 2.96 -2.24
C ARG A 1139 -0.06 2.72 -3.51
N ARG A 1140 0.62 3.74 -4.00
CA ARG A 1140 1.39 3.74 -5.25
C ARG A 1140 2.68 4.57 -5.08
N PRO A 1141 3.62 4.13 -4.22
CA PRO A 1141 4.83 4.90 -3.91
C PRO A 1141 5.73 5.15 -5.12
N VAL A 1142 5.65 4.31 -6.15
CA VAL A 1142 6.40 4.49 -7.41
C VAL A 1142 5.80 5.62 -8.25
N ALA A 1143 4.47 5.66 -8.37
CA ALA A 1143 3.78 6.68 -9.15
C ALA A 1143 3.70 8.03 -8.42
N PHE A 1144 3.76 8.04 -7.09
CA PHE A 1144 3.71 9.24 -6.26
C PHE A 1144 4.89 9.26 -5.27
N PRO A 1145 6.12 9.55 -5.75
CA PRO A 1145 7.35 9.35 -4.98
C PRO A 1145 7.63 10.40 -3.90
N ASP A 1146 6.99 11.57 -3.94
CA ASP A 1146 7.38 12.74 -3.15
C ASP A 1146 6.70 12.81 -1.76
N GLN A 1147 6.59 11.67 -1.08
CA GLN A 1147 5.94 11.57 0.24
C GLN A 1147 6.58 12.49 1.29
N ALA A 1148 7.91 12.57 1.31
CA ALA A 1148 8.64 13.41 2.26
C ALA A 1148 8.36 14.91 2.05
N GLY A 1149 8.25 15.35 0.79
CA GLY A 1149 7.92 16.74 0.46
C GLY A 1149 6.50 17.11 0.89
N ALA A 1150 5.54 16.20 0.68
CA ALA A 1150 4.17 16.40 1.17
C ALA A 1150 4.10 16.47 2.71
N ALA A 1151 4.86 15.62 3.41
CA ALA A 1151 4.94 15.60 4.86
C ALA A 1151 5.58 16.88 5.46
N GLU A 1152 6.50 17.52 4.73
CA GLU A 1152 7.12 18.79 5.13
C GLU A 1152 6.19 20.00 4.89
N LEU A 1153 5.52 20.04 3.74
CA LEU A 1153 4.64 21.16 3.38
C LEU A 1153 3.35 21.19 4.22
N LYS A 1154 2.81 20.03 4.60
CA LYS A 1154 1.49 19.96 5.25
C LYS A 1154 1.42 20.71 6.59
N PRO A 1155 2.36 20.57 7.54
CA PRO A 1155 2.37 21.37 8.77
C PRO A 1155 2.53 22.87 8.51
N ARG A 1156 3.32 23.25 7.49
CA ARG A 1156 3.50 24.65 7.10
C ARG A 1156 2.18 25.28 6.63
N VAL A 1157 1.41 24.56 5.80
CA VAL A 1157 0.08 24.99 5.37
C VAL A 1157 -0.89 25.10 6.55
N GLN A 1158 -0.80 24.18 7.53
CA GLN A 1158 -1.62 24.24 8.74
C GLN A 1158 -1.42 25.56 9.50
N VAL A 1159 -0.16 25.93 9.75
CA VAL A 1159 0.19 27.21 10.39
C VAL A 1159 -0.31 28.40 9.55
N GLY A 1160 -0.23 28.31 8.21
CA GLY A 1160 -0.81 29.31 7.31
C GLY A 1160 -2.32 29.50 7.51
N ILE A 1161 -3.07 28.41 7.67
CA ILE A 1161 -4.52 28.42 7.93
C ILE A 1161 -4.81 29.06 9.30
N GLU A 1162 -4.05 28.73 10.34
CA GLU A 1162 -4.19 29.34 11.67
C GLU A 1162 -3.94 30.86 11.62
N VAL A 1163 -2.86 31.30 10.97
CA VAL A 1163 -2.54 32.72 10.79
C VAL A 1163 -3.65 33.43 10.00
N ALA A 1164 -4.18 32.80 8.96
CA ALA A 1164 -5.31 33.33 8.20
C ALA A 1164 -6.55 33.54 9.08
N LEU A 1165 -6.91 32.55 9.91
CA LEU A 1165 -8.04 32.65 10.84
C LEU A 1165 -7.86 33.76 11.89
N GLU A 1166 -6.64 33.97 12.38
CA GLU A 1166 -6.31 35.06 13.30
C GLU A 1166 -6.45 36.44 12.62
N LEU A 1167 -5.91 36.59 11.42
CA LEU A 1167 -5.90 37.86 10.69
C LEU A 1167 -7.31 38.29 10.24
N MET A 1168 -8.22 37.34 10.01
CA MET A 1168 -9.62 37.62 9.66
C MET A 1168 -10.46 38.20 10.82
N GLY A 1169 -10.01 38.03 12.08
CA GLY A 1169 -10.71 38.53 13.28
C GLY A 1169 -10.33 39.96 13.70
N ARG A 1170 -9.21 40.52 13.23
CA ARG A 1170 -8.72 41.83 13.69
C ARG A 1170 -9.37 42.99 12.92
N GLY A 1171 -10.41 43.58 13.49
CA GLY A 1171 -10.81 44.96 13.18
C GLY A 1171 -9.72 45.96 13.62
N LYS A 1172 -9.47 47.01 12.83
CA LYS A 1172 -8.48 48.08 13.08
C LYS A 1172 -8.38 48.43 14.58
N ARG A 1173 -7.35 47.98 15.29
CA ARG A 1173 -6.92 48.54 16.58
C ARG A 1173 -5.53 49.17 16.41
N ARG A 1174 -5.38 50.34 17.04
CA ARG A 1174 -4.26 51.28 16.95
C ARG A 1174 -2.93 50.61 17.29
N GLU A 1175 -1.91 50.95 16.52
CA GLU A 1175 -0.50 50.73 16.83
C GLU A 1175 -0.18 51.36 18.19
N GLY A 1176 -0.16 50.56 19.26
CA GLY A 1176 0.06 51.11 20.58
C GLY A 1176 -0.21 50.17 21.73
N GLU A 1177 0.14 48.89 21.61
CA GLU A 1177 0.28 47.98 22.76
C GLU A 1177 1.15 46.80 22.32
N LYS A 1178 2.47 47.03 22.35
CA LYS A 1178 3.48 45.96 22.33
C LYS A 1178 3.60 45.46 23.77
N GLY A 1179 3.20 44.21 24.02
CA GLY A 1179 3.40 43.56 25.31
C GLY A 1179 2.96 42.10 25.26
N GLU A 1180 3.92 41.21 25.06
CA GLU A 1180 3.94 39.85 25.62
C GLU A 1180 2.62 39.05 25.60
N ARG A 1181 2.20 38.48 24.46
CA ARG A 1181 1.38 37.25 24.49
C ARG A 1181 1.47 36.45 23.20
N ARG A 1182 1.95 35.22 23.35
CA ARG A 1182 2.04 34.09 22.39
C ARG A 1182 3.10 34.21 21.28
N ARG A 1183 4.38 34.12 21.69
CA ARG A 1183 5.37 33.29 20.98
C ARG A 1183 5.34 31.90 21.62
N ARG A 1184 4.46 30.99 21.16
CA ARG A 1184 4.79 29.56 21.22
C ARG A 1184 5.50 29.24 19.91
N VAL A 1185 6.76 29.63 19.86
CA VAL A 1185 7.71 28.99 18.95
C VAL A 1185 7.85 27.58 19.53
N ILE A 1186 7.27 26.58 18.87
CA ILE A 1186 7.66 25.19 19.13
C ILE A 1186 9.14 25.15 18.73
N GLU A 1187 10.01 24.82 19.68
CA GLU A 1187 11.43 24.61 19.42
C GLU A 1187 11.57 23.49 18.40
N TYR A 1188 11.75 23.85 17.14
CA TYR A 1188 12.37 22.97 16.17
C TYR A 1188 13.87 23.10 16.41
N SER A 1189 14.52 21.98 16.74
CA SER A 1189 15.97 21.91 16.71
C SER A 1189 16.41 22.34 15.31
N PRO A 1190 17.16 23.46 15.15
CA PRO A 1190 17.61 23.85 13.84
C PRO A 1190 18.49 22.71 13.32
N VAL A 1191 18.03 22.04 12.27
CA VAL A 1191 18.93 21.23 11.45
C VAL A 1191 20.00 22.21 11.02
N LYS A 1192 21.22 22.04 11.57
CA LYS A 1192 22.41 22.71 11.06
C LYS A 1192 22.35 22.53 9.54
N PRO A 1193 22.49 23.59 8.73
CA PRO A 1193 22.60 23.44 7.30
C PRO A 1193 23.83 22.56 7.05
N THR A 1194 23.62 21.26 6.85
CA THR A 1194 24.56 20.45 6.10
C THR A 1194 24.57 21.09 4.74
N GLY A 1195 25.66 21.81 4.46
CA GLY A 1195 25.72 22.90 3.50
C GLY A 1195 25.14 22.60 2.11
N GLU A 1196 24.80 23.70 1.42
CA GLU A 1196 24.49 23.78 -0.02
C GLU A 1196 24.05 22.45 -0.65
N SER A 1197 22.75 22.23 -0.77
CA SER A 1197 22.21 21.07 -1.48
C SER A 1197 22.89 20.94 -2.86
N ARG A 1198 23.42 19.75 -3.15
CA ARG A 1198 24.06 19.38 -4.44
C ARG A 1198 23.13 19.60 -5.65
N VAL A 1199 21.86 19.90 -5.43
CA VAL A 1199 20.84 20.18 -6.45
C VAL A 1199 20.99 21.58 -7.03
N ASN A 1200 21.26 22.60 -6.20
CA ASN A 1200 21.41 24.00 -6.66
C ASN A 1200 22.71 24.25 -7.44
N LYS A 1201 23.77 23.45 -7.19
CA LYS A 1201 25.00 23.47 -7.99
C LYS A 1201 24.80 22.87 -9.38
N ARG A 1202 23.92 21.87 -9.52
CA ARG A 1202 23.62 21.25 -10.82
C ARG A 1202 22.75 22.15 -11.70
N ALA A 1203 21.75 22.85 -11.13
CA ALA A 1203 20.95 23.82 -11.87
C ALA A 1203 21.78 25.02 -12.38
N LYS A 1204 22.72 25.54 -11.57
CA LYS A 1204 23.65 26.59 -11.99
C LYS A 1204 24.72 26.11 -12.99
N LEU A 1205 25.24 24.88 -12.86
CA LEU A 1205 26.15 24.32 -13.85
C LEU A 1205 25.44 24.00 -15.16
N PHE A 1206 24.18 23.55 -15.13
CA PHE A 1206 23.42 23.25 -16.34
C PHE A 1206 23.13 24.53 -17.12
N ALA A 1207 22.70 25.60 -16.44
CA ALA A 1207 22.52 26.92 -17.05
C ALA A 1207 23.81 27.51 -17.65
N GLN A 1208 24.96 27.29 -17.00
CA GLN A 1208 26.28 27.70 -17.52
C GLN A 1208 26.79 26.83 -18.68
N TYR A 1209 26.37 25.56 -18.79
CA TYR A 1209 26.71 24.68 -19.90
C TYR A 1209 25.86 24.96 -21.15
N THR A 1210 24.58 25.32 -21.01
CA THR A 1210 23.73 25.72 -22.14
C THR A 1210 24.11 27.05 -22.75
N ALA A 1211 24.68 27.99 -21.98
CA ALA A 1211 25.10 29.30 -22.51
C ALA A 1211 26.47 29.28 -23.22
N LYS A 1212 27.17 28.13 -23.24
CA LYS A 1212 28.48 27.98 -23.90
C LYS A 1212 28.43 27.12 -25.18
N TYR A 1213 27.25 26.55 -25.47
CA TYR A 1213 26.97 25.74 -26.66
C TYR A 1213 25.74 26.22 -27.45
N ALA A 1214 25.24 27.42 -27.14
CA ALA A 1214 24.53 28.31 -28.04
C ALA A 1214 25.49 29.45 -28.41
#